data_AF-A0A7X1AWB0-F1
#
_entry.id   AF-A0A7X1AWB0-F1
#
_cell.length_a   1.000
_cell.length_b   1.000
_cell.length_c   1.000
_cell.angle_alpha   90.00
_cell.angle_beta   90.00
_cell.angle_gamma   90.00
#
_symmetry.space_group_name_H-M   'P 1'
#
loop_
_entity.id
_entity.type
_entity.pdbx_description
1 polymer ?
#
loop_
_entity_poly.entity_id
_entity_poly.type
_entity_poly.pdbx_seq_one_letter_code
_entity_poly.pdbx_strand_id
1 'polypeptide(L)'
;MSPRLVVTAVGLGLAGLTLWGGDSPELSGFGPPIVTKLDWDTRSLQVGDINGDGEKDLFLVNNDRGRIDFLLRQTEGEAPPPMGRTVRKNRWEPELEDAFFREENLSTGFPVFAVVGGDFNGDGLVDFAYTGREEPLSIRYQREEGGFEDAVTYDQFSSRPWTSTVKAGDIDGDGRTDLIVLGEEDILLFHQGEEGLADSPDKLRLTADTAYGIDLADINGDGRPDIFYTAGSGARAWRVRLQEESGAFGPEQAFDLKIGSAYVYALRSENLEEPTFAYIAQNSGAINLFAMRERSAESAGFEEARPRIYPVSSGDAPAAYAYGDFDGDGLGELAVADPEESSILLYRQEGGWNFQSPQSFPSLLGISELIAVPREGGKGDDLAVFSSQENFAGLSRMTEEGRFAFPVPFPVEGEIQTLAYGRFAEGGPPQLIGVTKNGRDYNLVVLERGGDHPSGFRLVREESVPNVKRSPGGLVVFDLNDDGQKEILLLAPREAARIFRLAPENEEEADEDEKDVSKESALVEIAGESSVRKSLLNGLDRNQLGYGDVDWDGKDELIVAAQGFARAVGLDADDRFVILDQFNARSSGDVVRIPVLVDVDGDGESELLFYDSEAGVMQRLQRDEKGVLRYRDSADVGWLEARGVLVNQDDSGSSLLVLGSDRFWVLPLLAGEWETVPVSSYETDLLDVSPTELVFSSSETGPPFPVVSVDGQEHVIELLDWSPPDEWASRLHFTVFEQNLHYRGRVGAPEEPREALLDDLTGDGIPDLVILVHDRILIYPGE
;
A
#
# COMPACT_ATOMS: atom_id res chain seq x y z
N MET A 1 -32.63 47.21 76.16
CA MET A 1 -31.42 48.05 76.09
C MET A 1 -30.94 48.05 74.66
N SER A 2 -30.48 49.18 74.12
CA SER A 2 -29.66 49.24 72.89
C SER A 2 -28.17 49.08 73.28
N PRO A 3 -27.18 48.89 72.37
CA PRO A 3 -27.18 48.78 70.89
C PRO A 3 -26.68 47.37 70.44
N ARG A 4 -25.99 46.99 69.33
CA ARG A 4 -25.50 47.46 67.98
C ARG A 4 -25.04 46.16 67.22
N LEU A 5 -24.73 46.05 65.92
CA LEU A 5 -24.69 46.90 64.70
C LEU A 5 -24.92 46.00 63.43
N VAL A 6 -25.05 46.64 62.28
CA VAL A 6 -24.95 46.17 60.85
C VAL A 6 -23.49 45.70 60.54
N VAL A 7 -23.09 44.89 59.53
CA VAL A 7 -23.37 44.74 58.06
C VAL A 7 -23.05 43.28 57.62
N THR A 8 -23.90 42.49 56.94
CA THR A 8 -24.17 42.32 55.46
C THR A 8 -22.94 41.84 54.65
N ALA A 9 -22.96 40.89 53.69
CA ALA A 9 -24.00 40.13 52.92
C ALA A 9 -23.60 38.62 52.84
N VAL A 10 -24.46 37.58 52.73
CA VAL A 10 -25.51 37.18 51.73
C VAL A 10 -24.89 36.61 50.42
N GLY A 11 -25.28 35.42 49.93
CA GLY A 11 -26.23 34.43 50.50
C GLY A 11 -26.40 33.15 49.66
N LEU A 12 -27.31 32.25 50.07
CA LEU A 12 -27.58 30.96 49.39
C LEU A 12 -28.70 31.07 48.32
N GLY A 13 -28.58 30.27 47.26
CA GLY A 13 -29.65 29.89 46.33
C GLY A 13 -29.99 28.40 46.44
N LEU A 14 -31.17 27.99 45.93
CA LEU A 14 -31.65 26.61 46.05
C LEU A 14 -31.09 25.72 44.92
N ALA A 15 -30.88 24.44 45.23
CA ALA A 15 -30.71 23.40 44.21
C ALA A 15 -32.05 23.14 43.51
N GLY A 16 -32.07 23.27 42.18
CA GLY A 16 -33.09 22.70 41.32
C GLY A 16 -32.57 21.45 40.62
N LEU A 17 -33.46 20.55 40.21
CA LEU A 17 -33.11 19.52 39.23
C LEU A 17 -33.04 20.18 37.86
N THR A 18 -31.86 20.33 37.29
CA THR A 18 -31.70 20.35 35.84
C THR A 18 -31.82 18.92 35.34
N LEU A 19 -32.91 18.64 34.60
CA LEU A 19 -32.86 17.55 33.61
C LEU A 19 -31.78 17.93 32.59
N TRP A 20 -30.90 17.00 32.27
CA TRP A 20 -30.00 17.14 31.13
C TRP A 20 -30.83 16.83 29.87
N GLY A 21 -31.50 17.85 29.35
CA GLY A 21 -31.84 17.89 27.93
C GLY A 21 -30.60 18.38 27.20
N GLY A 22 -29.91 17.49 26.50
CA GLY A 22 -29.00 17.87 25.43
C GLY A 22 -29.83 18.10 24.19
N ASP A 23 -30.42 19.29 24.09
CA ASP A 23 -31.18 19.69 22.90
C ASP A 23 -30.17 20.01 21.79
N SER A 24 -29.69 18.97 21.09
CA SER A 24 -29.11 19.13 19.74
C SER A 24 -30.19 19.67 18.80
N PRO A 25 -29.84 20.46 17.76
CA PRO A 25 -30.83 20.92 16.80
C PRO A 25 -31.37 19.74 15.99
N GLU A 26 -32.59 19.28 16.31
CA GLU A 26 -33.37 18.46 15.39
C GLU A 26 -33.65 19.31 14.14
N LEU A 27 -32.97 19.00 13.03
CA LEU A 27 -33.29 19.56 11.71
C LEU A 27 -34.76 19.26 11.40
N SER A 28 -35.61 20.28 11.48
CA SER A 28 -37.07 20.15 11.37
C SER A 28 -37.53 20.11 9.91
N GLY A 29 -36.66 20.58 9.01
CA GLY A 29 -36.72 20.39 7.57
C GLY A 29 -35.58 21.13 6.89
N PHE A 30 -35.82 21.55 5.64
CA PHE A 30 -35.03 22.58 4.99
C PHE A 30 -35.92 23.71 4.50
N GLY A 31 -35.37 24.93 4.52
CA GLY A 31 -35.98 26.11 3.94
C GLY A 31 -36.09 26.10 2.42
N PRO A 32 -36.69 27.14 1.82
CA PRO A 32 -36.83 27.26 0.37
C PRO A 32 -35.46 27.44 -0.29
N PRO A 33 -35.11 26.66 -1.33
CA PRO A 33 -33.74 26.61 -1.82
C PRO A 33 -33.27 27.90 -2.49
N ILE A 34 -32.07 28.32 -2.12
CA ILE A 34 -31.28 29.36 -2.80
C ILE A 34 -30.67 28.73 -4.05
N VAL A 35 -30.81 29.39 -5.21
CA VAL A 35 -30.43 28.80 -6.51
C VAL A 35 -29.37 29.67 -7.20
N THR A 36 -28.14 29.18 -7.24
CA THR A 36 -27.00 29.82 -7.90
C THR A 36 -26.74 29.15 -9.24
N LYS A 37 -26.84 29.90 -10.33
CA LYS A 37 -26.69 29.36 -11.70
C LYS A 37 -25.22 29.36 -12.14
N LEU A 38 -24.81 28.25 -12.76
CA LEU A 38 -23.45 27.95 -13.23
C LEU A 38 -23.47 27.52 -14.72
N ASP A 39 -22.48 26.72 -15.13
CA ASP A 39 -22.44 25.98 -16.41
C ASP A 39 -22.51 24.46 -16.18
N TRP A 40 -22.50 23.68 -17.27
CA TRP A 40 -22.88 22.25 -17.24
C TRP A 40 -21.73 21.31 -16.85
N ASP A 41 -20.50 21.63 -17.26
CA ASP A 41 -19.30 20.85 -16.92
C ASP A 41 -18.62 21.45 -15.68
N THR A 42 -19.35 21.36 -14.57
CA THR A 42 -19.00 21.88 -13.23
C THR A 42 -18.92 20.74 -12.23
N ARG A 43 -17.87 20.69 -11.40
CA ARG A 43 -17.56 19.56 -10.49
C ARG A 43 -16.51 19.90 -9.43
N SER A 44 -16.19 18.95 -8.55
CA SER A 44 -15.23 19.12 -7.45
C SER A 44 -15.63 20.27 -6.52
N LEU A 45 -16.88 20.28 -6.07
CA LEU A 45 -17.43 21.26 -5.15
C LEU A 45 -16.79 21.15 -3.77
N GLN A 46 -16.33 22.27 -3.22
CA GLN A 46 -15.65 22.38 -1.93
C GLN A 46 -16.12 23.63 -1.17
N VAL A 47 -15.88 23.66 0.14
CA VAL A 47 -16.19 24.75 1.07
C VAL A 47 -14.90 25.30 1.68
N GLY A 48 -14.81 26.62 1.90
CA GLY A 48 -13.70 27.24 2.64
C GLY A 48 -13.98 28.73 2.87
N ASP A 49 -13.25 29.38 3.78
CA ASP A 49 -13.21 30.85 3.83
C ASP A 49 -12.13 31.32 2.85
N ILE A 50 -12.53 31.72 1.64
CA ILE A 50 -11.60 32.04 0.55
C ILE A 50 -11.09 33.48 0.66
N ASN A 51 -11.74 34.32 1.49
CA ASN A 51 -11.54 35.76 1.49
C ASN A 51 -11.12 36.35 2.85
N GLY A 52 -11.14 35.55 3.92
CA GLY A 52 -10.69 35.90 5.27
C GLY A 52 -11.71 36.67 6.09
N ASP A 53 -13.01 36.55 5.79
CA ASP A 53 -14.08 37.24 6.52
C ASP A 53 -14.68 36.40 7.67
N GLY A 54 -14.36 35.11 7.74
CA GLY A 54 -14.84 34.14 8.72
C GLY A 54 -16.14 33.41 8.34
N GLU A 55 -16.73 33.71 7.19
CA GLU A 55 -17.91 33.03 6.65
C GLU A 55 -17.48 31.91 5.68
N LYS A 56 -18.43 31.04 5.28
CA LYS A 56 -18.17 29.93 4.35
C LYS A 56 -18.48 30.33 2.89
N ASP A 57 -17.44 30.34 2.06
CA ASP A 57 -17.51 30.44 0.60
C ASP A 57 -17.56 29.04 -0.05
N LEU A 58 -17.93 28.97 -1.33
CA LEU A 58 -17.81 27.75 -2.15
C LEU A 58 -16.80 27.93 -3.28
N PHE A 59 -16.09 26.85 -3.62
CA PHE A 59 -15.25 26.79 -4.82
C PHE A 59 -15.43 25.47 -5.58
N LEU A 60 -15.27 25.53 -6.91
CA LEU A 60 -15.45 24.37 -7.79
C LEU A 60 -14.76 24.53 -9.15
N VAL A 61 -14.54 23.41 -9.83
CA VAL A 61 -14.04 23.38 -11.21
C VAL A 61 -15.15 23.72 -12.21
N ASN A 62 -14.85 24.55 -13.21
CA ASN A 62 -15.70 24.84 -14.37
C ASN A 62 -14.93 24.58 -15.67
N ASN A 63 -15.00 23.35 -16.17
CA ASN A 63 -14.33 22.90 -17.40
C ASN A 63 -15.02 23.40 -18.67
N ASP A 64 -16.30 23.77 -18.58
CA ASP A 64 -17.06 24.48 -19.62
C ASP A 64 -16.41 25.84 -19.98
N ARG A 65 -15.64 26.42 -19.05
CA ARG A 65 -14.91 27.69 -19.18
C ARG A 65 -13.39 27.59 -19.01
N GLY A 66 -12.84 26.46 -18.52
CA GLY A 66 -11.40 26.25 -18.33
C GLY A 66 -10.80 27.02 -17.15
N ARG A 67 -11.53 27.03 -16.02
CA ARG A 67 -11.24 27.82 -14.82
C ARG A 67 -11.76 27.14 -13.55
N ILE A 68 -11.29 27.58 -12.39
CA ILE A 68 -11.93 27.37 -11.09
C ILE A 68 -12.83 28.58 -10.83
N ASP A 69 -14.05 28.33 -10.34
CA ASP A 69 -15.01 29.35 -9.94
C ASP A 69 -15.08 29.46 -8.42
N PHE A 70 -15.10 30.68 -7.92
CA PHE A 70 -15.26 31.02 -6.51
C PHE A 70 -16.60 31.73 -6.31
N LEU A 71 -17.40 31.26 -5.37
CA LEU A 71 -18.69 31.81 -5.01
C LEU A 71 -18.57 32.36 -3.61
N LEU A 72 -18.14 33.62 -3.52
CA LEU A 72 -17.83 34.28 -2.26
C LEU A 72 -19.12 34.80 -1.61
N ARG A 73 -19.40 34.42 -0.37
CA ARG A 73 -20.63 34.76 0.35
C ARG A 73 -20.75 36.28 0.53
N GLN A 74 -21.98 36.77 0.57
CA GLN A 74 -22.28 38.19 0.77
C GLN A 74 -23.06 38.41 2.06
N THR A 75 -22.57 39.32 2.91
CA THR A 75 -23.29 39.74 4.14
C THR A 75 -24.35 40.81 3.85
N GLU A 76 -25.46 40.81 4.60
CA GLU A 76 -26.62 41.66 4.29
C GLU A 76 -26.28 43.17 4.35
N GLY A 77 -26.24 43.81 3.18
CA GLY A 77 -26.07 45.25 3.04
C GLY A 77 -24.68 45.70 2.53
N GLU A 78 -23.77 44.77 2.21
CA GLU A 78 -22.57 45.13 1.45
C GLU A 78 -22.89 45.49 0.01
N ALA A 79 -22.51 46.70 -0.41
CA ALA A 79 -22.67 47.12 -1.79
C ALA A 79 -21.56 46.50 -2.66
N PRO A 80 -21.87 45.76 -3.74
CA PRO A 80 -20.87 45.09 -4.56
C PRO A 80 -19.85 46.08 -5.12
N PRO A 81 -18.55 45.72 -5.18
CA PRO A 81 -17.49 46.63 -5.59
C PRO A 81 -17.73 47.17 -7.01
N PRO A 82 -17.40 48.44 -7.30
CA PRO A 82 -17.85 49.14 -8.50
C PRO A 82 -17.16 48.64 -9.78
N MET A 83 -17.67 47.54 -10.34
CA MET A 83 -17.13 46.86 -11.52
C MET A 83 -17.06 47.76 -12.77
N GLY A 84 -16.05 47.52 -13.60
CA GLY A 84 -15.89 48.17 -14.89
C GLY A 84 -17.05 47.85 -15.84
N ARG A 85 -17.72 48.88 -16.37
CA ARG A 85 -18.89 48.75 -17.25
C ARG A 85 -18.63 47.83 -18.45
N THR A 86 -19.17 46.61 -18.39
CA THR A 86 -19.12 45.68 -19.52
C THR A 86 -20.12 46.09 -20.62
N VAL A 87 -19.86 45.64 -21.86
CA VAL A 87 -20.80 45.82 -22.98
C VAL A 87 -21.86 44.71 -23.01
N ARG A 88 -21.64 43.62 -22.27
CA ARG A 88 -22.54 42.47 -22.15
C ARG A 88 -23.35 42.54 -20.83
N LYS A 89 -24.35 43.43 -20.75
CA LYS A 89 -25.45 43.17 -19.79
C LYS A 89 -26.23 41.95 -20.29
N ASN A 90 -25.95 40.77 -19.74
CA ASN A 90 -26.74 39.59 -20.05
C ASN A 90 -28.14 39.79 -19.46
N ARG A 91 -29.16 39.91 -20.32
CA ARG A 91 -30.51 40.34 -19.90
C ARG A 91 -31.27 39.27 -19.09
N TRP A 92 -30.65 38.11 -18.88
CA TRP A 92 -31.18 36.97 -18.14
C TRP A 92 -30.39 36.67 -16.86
N GLU A 93 -29.22 37.29 -16.69
CA GLU A 93 -28.38 37.25 -15.49
C GLU A 93 -28.15 38.72 -15.08
N PRO A 94 -29.14 39.37 -14.44
CA PRO A 94 -28.95 40.69 -13.87
C PRO A 94 -28.01 40.59 -12.66
N GLU A 95 -27.03 41.49 -12.59
CA GLU A 95 -26.38 41.85 -11.32
C GLU A 95 -27.50 42.24 -10.32
N LEU A 96 -27.67 41.47 -9.24
CA LEU A 96 -28.59 41.76 -8.15
C LEU A 96 -27.81 42.41 -7.01
N GLU A 97 -28.42 43.40 -6.35
CA GLU A 97 -27.85 44.02 -5.14
C GLU A 97 -28.02 43.10 -3.91
N ASP A 98 -28.91 42.11 -4.00
CA ASP A 98 -29.27 41.12 -2.96
C ASP A 98 -28.85 39.68 -3.38
N ALA A 99 -27.66 39.51 -3.96
CA ALA A 99 -27.14 38.18 -4.34
C ALA A 99 -26.49 37.47 -3.15
N PHE A 100 -26.73 36.15 -2.98
CA PHE A 100 -26.11 35.36 -1.90
C PHE A 100 -24.60 35.15 -2.09
N PHE A 101 -24.16 35.04 -3.36
CA PHE A 101 -22.75 34.89 -3.72
C PHE A 101 -22.30 35.93 -4.77
N ARG A 102 -21.02 36.27 -4.67
CA ARG A 102 -20.23 37.09 -5.59
C ARG A 102 -19.27 36.18 -6.38
N GLU A 103 -19.47 36.06 -7.69
CA GLU A 103 -18.60 35.22 -8.56
C GLU A 103 -17.21 35.86 -8.76
N GLU A 104 -16.16 35.18 -8.30
CA GLU A 104 -14.78 35.34 -8.76
C GLU A 104 -14.29 34.05 -9.46
N ASN A 105 -13.12 34.08 -10.11
CA ASN A 105 -12.61 32.91 -10.84
C ASN A 105 -11.11 32.98 -11.16
N LEU A 106 -10.48 31.80 -11.18
CA LEU A 106 -9.07 31.56 -11.47
C LEU A 106 -8.94 30.77 -12.79
N SER A 107 -8.42 31.41 -13.83
CA SER A 107 -8.22 30.79 -15.14
C SER A 107 -7.05 29.78 -15.10
N THR A 108 -7.35 28.49 -15.19
CA THR A 108 -6.34 27.42 -15.22
C THR A 108 -5.76 27.20 -16.61
N GLY A 109 -6.60 27.34 -17.65
CA GLY A 109 -6.20 27.22 -19.06
C GLY A 109 -6.21 25.79 -19.61
N PHE A 110 -6.44 24.79 -18.77
CA PHE A 110 -6.60 23.38 -19.11
C PHE A 110 -7.73 22.74 -18.25
N PRO A 111 -8.27 21.57 -18.64
CA PRO A 111 -9.33 20.91 -17.88
C PRO A 111 -8.82 20.33 -16.55
N VAL A 112 -9.48 20.69 -15.46
CA VAL A 112 -9.11 20.27 -14.10
C VAL A 112 -9.93 19.03 -13.69
N PHE A 113 -9.31 18.12 -12.95
CA PHE A 113 -9.92 16.92 -12.37
C PHE A 113 -10.47 17.20 -10.97
N ALA A 114 -9.61 17.66 -10.06
CA ALA A 114 -9.93 18.00 -8.67
C ALA A 114 -9.30 19.34 -8.26
N VAL A 115 -9.86 19.98 -7.23
CA VAL A 115 -9.32 21.18 -6.57
C VAL A 115 -9.52 21.07 -5.06
N VAL A 116 -8.54 21.54 -4.27
CA VAL A 116 -8.64 21.77 -2.83
C VAL A 116 -8.05 23.15 -2.50
N GLY A 117 -8.44 23.70 -1.35
CA GLY A 117 -7.89 24.94 -0.80
C GLY A 117 -7.24 24.70 0.56
N GLY A 118 -6.23 25.50 0.89
CA GLY A 118 -5.49 25.44 2.15
C GLY A 118 -4.42 26.53 2.23
N ASP A 119 -3.88 26.81 3.41
CA ASP A 119 -2.70 27.68 3.56
C ASP A 119 -1.44 26.85 3.28
N PHE A 120 -0.89 26.92 2.06
CA PHE A 120 0.23 26.08 1.60
C PHE A 120 1.59 26.77 1.74
N ASN A 121 1.63 28.03 2.19
CA ASN A 121 2.87 28.80 2.35
C ASN A 121 3.13 29.29 3.80
N GLY A 122 2.13 29.22 4.69
CA GLY A 122 2.18 29.65 6.08
C GLY A 122 1.86 31.14 6.31
N ASP A 123 1.21 31.83 5.37
CA ASP A 123 0.87 33.26 5.46
C ASP A 123 -0.54 33.55 6.02
N GLY A 124 -1.38 32.52 6.16
CA GLY A 124 -2.75 32.60 6.69
C GLY A 124 -3.84 32.90 5.67
N LEU A 125 -3.54 32.87 4.37
CA LEU A 125 -4.49 32.98 3.26
C LEU A 125 -4.89 31.59 2.72
N VAL A 126 -5.86 31.53 1.79
CA VAL A 126 -6.28 30.27 1.15
C VAL A 126 -5.74 30.18 -0.28
N ASP A 127 -4.68 29.40 -0.40
CA ASP A 127 -4.10 28.97 -1.67
C ASP A 127 -4.91 27.82 -2.29
N PHE A 128 -4.72 27.57 -3.59
CA PHE A 128 -5.43 26.51 -4.30
C PHE A 128 -4.50 25.52 -4.99
N ALA A 129 -4.68 24.23 -4.67
CA ALA A 129 -4.01 23.11 -5.31
C ALA A 129 -5.00 22.34 -6.19
N TYR A 130 -4.64 22.06 -7.43
CA TYR A 130 -5.54 21.42 -8.40
C TYR A 130 -4.81 20.49 -9.38
N THR A 131 -5.48 19.40 -9.78
CA THR A 131 -4.92 18.34 -10.62
C THR A 131 -5.49 18.39 -12.04
N GLY A 132 -4.68 18.06 -13.05
CA GLY A 132 -5.13 17.98 -14.45
C GLY A 132 -4.27 17.05 -15.29
N ARG A 133 -4.65 16.85 -16.56
CA ARG A 133 -3.90 15.96 -17.48
C ARG A 133 -2.62 16.62 -17.99
N GLU A 134 -2.71 17.90 -18.31
CA GLU A 134 -1.60 18.67 -18.87
C GLU A 134 -0.57 19.04 -17.80
N GLU A 135 -1.02 19.41 -16.60
CA GLU A 135 -0.20 19.67 -15.41
C GLU A 135 -0.72 18.78 -14.27
N PRO A 136 0.01 17.71 -13.86
CA PRO A 136 -0.46 16.70 -12.89
C PRO A 136 -0.90 17.29 -11.54
N LEU A 137 -0.12 18.25 -11.02
CA LEU A 137 -0.49 19.15 -9.94
C LEU A 137 -0.07 20.59 -10.30
N SER A 138 -0.94 21.55 -10.01
CA SER A 138 -0.67 22.98 -10.03
C SER A 138 -1.08 23.61 -8.70
N ILE A 139 -0.26 24.52 -8.17
CA ILE A 139 -0.55 25.28 -6.95
C ILE A 139 -0.54 26.78 -7.27
N ARG A 140 -1.52 27.50 -6.72
CA ARG A 140 -1.73 28.94 -6.89
C ARG A 140 -1.84 29.61 -5.53
N TYR A 141 -0.76 30.26 -5.12
CA TYR A 141 -0.71 31.01 -3.88
C TYR A 141 -1.56 32.30 -3.99
N GLN A 142 -2.26 32.67 -2.92
CA GLN A 142 -3.03 33.92 -2.82
C GLN A 142 -2.10 35.12 -2.58
N ARG A 143 -2.64 36.33 -2.42
CA ARG A 143 -1.88 37.56 -2.09
C ARG A 143 -2.70 38.46 -1.15
N GLU A 144 -2.02 39.15 -0.23
CA GLU A 144 -2.61 40.16 0.67
C GLU A 144 -3.48 41.22 -0.06
N GLU A 145 -3.11 41.57 -1.29
CA GLU A 145 -3.78 42.61 -2.08
C GLU A 145 -4.90 42.07 -2.99
N GLY A 146 -5.16 40.76 -2.92
CA GLY A 146 -6.15 40.02 -3.72
C GLY A 146 -5.62 39.47 -5.04
N GLY A 147 -6.21 38.36 -5.48
CA GLY A 147 -5.75 37.58 -6.63
C GLY A 147 -4.61 36.61 -6.28
N PHE A 148 -3.93 36.09 -7.30
CA PHE A 148 -3.03 34.94 -7.17
C PHE A 148 -1.64 35.17 -7.79
N GLU A 149 -0.66 34.45 -7.27
CA GLU A 149 0.68 34.21 -7.83
C GLU A 149 0.64 33.49 -9.19
N ASP A 150 1.78 33.43 -9.88
CA ASP A 150 1.95 32.48 -11.00
C ASP A 150 1.97 31.03 -10.49
N ALA A 151 1.56 30.07 -11.32
CA ALA A 151 1.44 28.68 -10.87
C ALA A 151 2.81 28.05 -10.63
N VAL A 152 2.96 27.35 -9.50
CA VAL A 152 3.97 26.29 -9.34
C VAL A 152 3.36 25.00 -9.86
N THR A 153 4.09 24.22 -10.65
CA THR A 153 3.59 22.97 -11.26
C THR A 153 4.56 21.81 -11.03
N TYR A 154 4.01 20.60 -10.93
CA TYR A 154 4.75 19.37 -10.68
C TYR A 154 4.39 18.34 -11.75
N ASP A 155 5.36 17.96 -12.58
CA ASP A 155 5.20 17.12 -13.78
C ASP A 155 5.79 15.70 -13.64
N GLN A 156 6.27 15.34 -12.43
CA GLN A 156 7.02 14.11 -12.13
C GLN A 156 6.16 12.86 -11.87
N PHE A 157 4.85 12.91 -12.17
CA PHE A 157 3.90 11.81 -11.97
C PHE A 157 2.66 11.98 -12.88
N SER A 158 1.80 10.96 -12.98
CA SER A 158 0.51 11.07 -13.69
C SER A 158 -0.65 11.23 -12.71
N SER A 159 -1.57 12.16 -12.98
CA SER A 159 -2.76 12.41 -12.16
C SER A 159 -3.94 11.52 -12.57
N ARG A 160 -4.78 11.13 -11.61
CA ARG A 160 -6.01 10.37 -11.89
C ARG A 160 -7.18 11.29 -12.27
N PRO A 161 -8.07 10.90 -13.20
CA PRO A 161 -9.11 11.78 -13.78
C PRO A 161 -10.37 11.95 -12.91
N TRP A 162 -10.24 11.92 -11.58
CA TRP A 162 -11.36 11.94 -10.62
C TRP A 162 -11.31 13.17 -9.70
N THR A 163 -12.45 13.54 -9.11
CA THR A 163 -12.63 14.69 -8.20
C THR A 163 -12.02 14.46 -6.82
N SER A 164 -11.91 13.21 -6.36
CA SER A 164 -11.38 12.81 -5.05
C SER A 164 -9.89 12.41 -5.12
N THR A 165 -9.06 13.22 -5.78
CA THR A 165 -7.64 12.90 -6.05
C THR A 165 -6.65 13.82 -5.35
N VAL A 166 -7.14 14.80 -4.59
CA VAL A 166 -6.33 15.70 -3.78
C VAL A 166 -7.06 16.03 -2.49
N LYS A 167 -6.34 16.07 -1.36
CA LYS A 167 -6.84 16.54 -0.05
C LYS A 167 -5.76 17.44 0.58
N ALA A 168 -6.16 18.27 1.53
CA ALA A 168 -5.29 19.13 2.32
C ALA A 168 -5.67 19.05 3.80
N GLY A 169 -4.69 19.26 4.68
CA GLY A 169 -4.86 19.22 6.14
C GLY A 169 -3.53 18.99 6.85
N ASP A 170 -3.54 18.98 8.18
CA ASP A 170 -2.41 18.57 9.01
C ASP A 170 -2.25 17.05 8.88
N ILE A 171 -1.19 16.59 8.20
CA ILE A 171 -0.95 15.16 7.93
C ILE A 171 0.11 14.60 8.87
N ASP A 172 1.18 15.32 9.18
CA ASP A 172 2.20 14.85 10.15
C ASP A 172 1.94 15.25 11.62
N GLY A 173 0.94 16.10 11.88
CA GLY A 173 0.52 16.49 13.22
C GLY A 173 1.31 17.66 13.81
N ASP A 174 2.07 18.40 13.00
CA ASP A 174 2.80 19.60 13.46
C ASP A 174 1.97 20.90 13.49
N GLY A 175 0.75 20.86 12.95
CA GLY A 175 -0.21 21.96 12.98
C GLY A 175 -0.22 22.85 11.75
N ARG A 176 0.37 22.41 10.63
CA ARG A 176 0.38 23.11 9.33
C ARG A 176 -0.53 22.44 8.30
N THR A 177 -0.63 23.00 7.09
CA THR A 177 -1.46 22.39 6.03
C THR A 177 -0.58 21.72 4.98
N ASP A 178 -0.51 20.41 5.06
CA ASP A 178 0.09 19.54 4.07
C ASP A 178 -0.88 19.30 2.90
N LEU A 179 -0.35 18.74 1.81
CA LEU A 179 -1.10 18.44 0.59
C LEU A 179 -0.82 17.00 0.15
N ILE A 180 -1.88 16.20 -0.04
CA ILE A 180 -1.78 14.81 -0.49
C ILE A 180 -2.49 14.59 -1.83
N VAL A 181 -1.81 13.92 -2.77
CA VAL A 181 -2.28 13.68 -4.14
C VAL A 181 -2.30 12.19 -4.46
N LEU A 182 -3.42 11.68 -4.97
CA LEU A 182 -3.56 10.32 -5.49
C LEU A 182 -3.20 10.27 -6.99
N GLY A 183 -1.93 9.96 -7.28
CA GLY A 183 -1.44 9.72 -8.64
C GLY A 183 -1.80 8.35 -9.19
N GLU A 184 -1.34 8.05 -10.40
CA GLU A 184 -1.55 6.74 -11.04
C GLU A 184 -0.74 5.62 -10.35
N GLU A 185 0.55 5.85 -10.04
CA GLU A 185 1.41 4.86 -9.37
C GLU A 185 1.63 5.13 -7.88
N ASP A 186 1.63 6.39 -7.46
CA ASP A 186 2.01 6.81 -6.11
C ASP A 186 0.93 7.69 -5.48
N ILE A 187 0.76 7.57 -4.16
CA ILE A 187 0.25 8.66 -3.33
C ILE A 187 1.45 9.58 -3.04
N LEU A 188 1.30 10.88 -3.30
CA LEU A 188 2.36 11.87 -3.10
C LEU A 188 1.99 12.79 -1.93
N LEU A 189 2.88 12.92 -0.95
CA LEU A 189 2.71 13.74 0.25
C LEU A 189 3.67 14.93 0.20
N PHE A 190 3.12 16.14 0.11
CA PHE A 190 3.85 17.38 0.18
C PHE A 190 3.68 17.95 1.59
N HIS A 191 4.72 17.82 2.41
CA HIS A 191 4.75 18.34 3.78
C HIS A 191 5.08 19.83 3.80
N GLN A 192 4.51 20.60 4.73
CA GLN A 192 4.76 22.03 4.88
C GLN A 192 5.96 22.32 5.80
N GLY A 193 7.00 22.95 5.26
CA GLY A 193 8.16 23.45 6.01
C GLY A 193 8.01 24.92 6.46
N GLU A 194 9.08 25.47 7.05
CA GLU A 194 9.17 26.93 7.33
C GLU A 194 9.24 27.80 6.05
N GLU A 195 9.42 27.18 4.88
CA GLU A 195 9.50 27.86 3.57
C GLU A 195 8.32 27.49 2.63
N GLY A 196 7.25 26.89 3.18
CA GLY A 196 6.10 26.37 2.43
C GLY A 196 6.18 24.86 2.12
N LEU A 197 5.31 24.36 1.24
CA LEU A 197 5.32 22.95 0.79
C LEU A 197 6.67 22.52 0.19
N ALA A 198 7.10 21.29 0.49
CA ALA A 198 8.33 20.72 -0.01
C ALA A 198 8.37 20.54 -1.55
N ASP A 199 9.47 20.95 -2.18
CA ASP A 199 9.75 20.76 -3.63
C ASP A 199 9.72 19.29 -4.10
N SER A 200 9.89 18.35 -3.18
CA SER A 200 9.95 16.91 -3.45
C SER A 200 9.04 16.19 -2.46
N PRO A 201 7.91 15.59 -2.92
CA PRO A 201 7.01 14.88 -2.04
C PRO A 201 7.55 13.51 -1.67
N ASP A 202 7.17 13.02 -0.49
CA ASP A 202 7.30 11.60 -0.15
C ASP A 202 6.29 10.79 -0.96
N LYS A 203 6.67 9.55 -1.32
CA LYS A 203 5.90 8.69 -2.23
C LYS A 203 5.51 7.38 -1.57
N LEU A 204 4.21 7.16 -1.40
CA LEU A 204 3.65 5.88 -0.97
C LEU A 204 3.08 5.16 -2.18
N ARG A 205 3.87 4.26 -2.76
CA ARG A 205 3.51 3.41 -3.91
C ARG A 205 2.19 2.68 -3.67
N LEU A 206 1.31 2.72 -4.65
CA LEU A 206 0.02 2.00 -4.68
C LEU A 206 0.23 0.54 -5.09
N THR A 207 -0.60 -0.37 -4.55
CA THR A 207 -0.57 -1.79 -4.95
C THR A 207 -1.62 -2.17 -6.00
N ALA A 208 -2.53 -1.24 -6.33
CA ALA A 208 -3.75 -1.48 -7.10
C ALA A 208 -3.86 -0.54 -8.32
N ASP A 209 -4.06 -1.12 -9.50
CA ASP A 209 -4.13 -0.44 -10.81
C ASP A 209 -5.12 0.75 -10.82
N THR A 210 -6.21 0.60 -10.08
CA THR A 210 -7.29 1.58 -9.97
C THR A 210 -7.55 1.94 -8.52
N ALA A 211 -7.20 3.17 -8.15
CA ALA A 211 -7.42 3.75 -6.84
C ALA A 211 -8.38 4.95 -6.93
N TYR A 212 -9.24 5.09 -5.93
CA TYR A 212 -10.30 6.08 -5.81
C TYR A 212 -10.42 6.55 -4.35
N GLY A 213 -11.00 7.74 -4.14
CA GLY A 213 -11.41 8.20 -2.80
C GLY A 213 -10.31 8.16 -1.75
N ILE A 214 -9.21 8.89 -1.97
CA ILE A 214 -8.22 9.07 -0.92
C ILE A 214 -8.81 9.97 0.18
N ASP A 215 -8.67 9.56 1.43
CA ASP A 215 -9.08 10.35 2.58
C ASP A 215 -8.21 10.06 3.82
N LEU A 216 -8.39 10.90 4.84
CA LEU A 216 -7.63 10.93 6.08
C LEU A 216 -8.57 10.80 7.29
N ALA A 217 -8.25 9.89 8.20
CA ALA A 217 -8.94 9.74 9.49
C ALA A 217 -8.06 8.99 10.48
N ASP A 218 -8.25 9.19 11.77
CA ASP A 218 -7.75 8.26 12.79
C ASP A 218 -8.54 6.94 12.67
N ILE A 219 -7.91 5.89 12.14
CA ILE A 219 -8.52 4.57 11.90
C ILE A 219 -8.26 3.63 13.10
N ASN A 220 -7.13 3.83 13.78
CA ASN A 220 -6.65 2.95 14.84
C ASN A 220 -6.98 3.45 16.28
N GLY A 221 -7.33 4.73 16.44
CA GLY A 221 -7.70 5.37 17.71
C GLY A 221 -6.54 5.97 18.50
N ASP A 222 -5.37 6.22 17.88
CA ASP A 222 -4.19 6.77 18.54
C ASP A 222 -4.02 8.29 18.43
N GLY A 223 -4.92 8.96 17.68
CA GLY A 223 -4.95 10.41 17.52
C GLY A 223 -4.17 10.96 16.32
N ARG A 224 -3.61 10.12 15.44
CA ARG A 224 -2.96 10.53 14.18
C ARG A 224 -3.84 10.26 12.94
N PRO A 225 -3.70 11.04 11.86
CA PRO A 225 -4.45 10.82 10.62
C PRO A 225 -3.84 9.69 9.78
N ASP A 226 -4.45 8.51 9.82
CA ASP A 226 -4.14 7.40 8.92
C ASP A 226 -4.66 7.69 7.48
N ILE A 227 -3.99 7.16 6.46
CA ILE A 227 -4.42 7.25 5.05
C ILE A 227 -5.27 6.05 4.68
N PHE A 228 -6.38 6.28 3.98
CA PHE A 228 -7.10 5.21 3.28
C PHE A 228 -7.55 5.57 1.86
N TYR A 229 -7.77 4.54 1.04
CA TYR A 229 -8.33 4.65 -0.30
C TYR A 229 -9.13 3.40 -0.71
N THR A 230 -9.86 3.48 -1.82
CA THR A 230 -10.64 2.37 -2.39
C THR A 230 -10.01 1.86 -3.69
N ALA A 231 -9.76 0.55 -3.77
CA ALA A 231 -9.29 -0.15 -4.96
C ALA A 231 -10.47 -0.65 -5.81
N GLY A 232 -10.43 -0.44 -7.12
CA GLY A 232 -11.57 -0.64 -8.03
C GLY A 232 -12.02 -2.08 -8.30
N SER A 233 -11.34 -3.10 -7.77
CA SER A 233 -11.76 -4.50 -7.94
C SER A 233 -11.17 -5.44 -6.89
N GLY A 234 -11.85 -6.57 -6.68
CA GLY A 234 -11.48 -7.62 -5.71
C GLY A 234 -12.40 -7.65 -4.49
N ALA A 235 -12.19 -8.62 -3.59
CA ALA A 235 -12.81 -8.59 -2.26
C ALA A 235 -12.12 -7.55 -1.36
N ARG A 236 -10.79 -7.45 -1.48
CA ARG A 236 -9.90 -6.52 -0.77
C ARG A 236 -9.93 -5.09 -1.32
N ALA A 237 -11.10 -4.47 -1.33
CA ALA A 237 -11.30 -3.16 -1.93
C ALA A 237 -10.76 -2.01 -1.06
N TRP A 238 -10.91 -2.05 0.27
CA TRP A 238 -10.46 -0.94 1.13
C TRP A 238 -8.99 -1.11 1.51
N ARG A 239 -8.21 -0.04 1.32
CA ARG A 239 -6.75 -0.01 1.53
C ARG A 239 -6.40 1.06 2.55
N VAL A 240 -5.54 0.69 3.49
CA VAL A 240 -5.18 1.51 4.65
C VAL A 240 -3.66 1.53 4.80
N ARG A 241 -3.10 2.68 5.17
CA ARG A 241 -1.74 2.83 5.69
C ARG A 241 -1.84 3.60 7.00
N LEU A 242 -1.43 2.97 8.09
CA LEU A 242 -1.43 3.61 9.41
C LEU A 242 -0.23 4.55 9.55
N GLN A 243 -0.38 5.66 10.28
CA GLN A 243 0.70 6.58 10.56
C GLN A 243 1.48 6.15 11.81
N GLU A 244 2.80 6.17 11.74
CA GLU A 244 3.72 5.85 12.83
C GLU A 244 3.98 7.08 13.72
N GLU A 245 4.53 6.90 14.94
CA GLU A 245 4.92 8.03 15.82
C GLU A 245 5.99 8.97 15.18
N SER A 246 6.57 8.56 14.05
CA SER A 246 7.54 9.29 13.24
C SER A 246 6.92 10.28 12.25
N GLY A 247 5.58 10.24 12.05
CA GLY A 247 4.87 10.91 10.96
C GLY A 247 4.89 10.13 9.63
N ALA A 248 5.72 9.10 9.51
CA ALA A 248 5.77 8.23 8.33
C ALA A 248 4.56 7.28 8.27
N PHE A 249 4.27 6.77 7.07
CA PHE A 249 3.17 5.83 6.84
C PHE A 249 3.66 4.41 6.60
N GLY A 250 3.15 3.48 7.40
CA GLY A 250 3.53 2.07 7.38
C GLY A 250 3.05 1.30 6.14
N PRO A 251 3.17 -0.04 6.16
CA PRO A 251 2.78 -0.91 5.04
C PRO A 251 1.29 -0.79 4.69
N GLU A 252 0.97 -1.06 3.43
CA GLU A 252 -0.43 -1.09 2.98
C GLU A 252 -1.12 -2.37 3.51
N GLN A 253 -2.27 -2.18 4.15
CA GLN A 253 -3.15 -3.24 4.61
C GLN A 253 -4.41 -3.28 3.74
N ALA A 254 -4.94 -4.48 3.47
CA ALA A 254 -5.98 -4.70 2.47
C ALA A 254 -7.18 -5.49 3.04
N PHE A 255 -8.33 -4.81 3.15
CA PHE A 255 -9.52 -5.24 3.88
C PHE A 255 -10.68 -5.67 2.97
N ASP A 256 -11.36 -6.76 3.35
CA ASP A 256 -12.38 -7.44 2.55
C ASP A 256 -13.77 -6.78 2.63
N LEU A 257 -13.93 -5.63 1.95
CA LEU A 257 -15.19 -4.91 1.80
C LEU A 257 -15.71 -4.96 0.36
N LYS A 258 -16.99 -5.31 0.18
CA LYS A 258 -17.64 -5.41 -1.14
C LYS A 258 -18.28 -4.08 -1.54
N ILE A 259 -17.41 -3.10 -1.79
CA ILE A 259 -17.78 -1.71 -2.06
C ILE A 259 -18.37 -1.57 -3.47
N GLY A 260 -19.48 -0.85 -3.58
CA GLY A 260 -20.16 -0.44 -4.82
C GLY A 260 -20.00 1.04 -5.13
N SER A 261 -19.90 1.89 -4.10
CA SER A 261 -19.47 3.28 -4.23
C SER A 261 -18.01 3.36 -4.72
N ALA A 262 -17.59 4.52 -5.21
CA ALA A 262 -16.16 4.79 -5.43
C ALA A 262 -15.39 5.03 -4.11
N TYR A 263 -16.12 5.15 -2.99
CA TYR A 263 -15.67 5.77 -1.74
C TYR A 263 -16.05 4.95 -0.50
N VAL A 264 -15.19 5.04 0.51
CA VAL A 264 -15.48 4.80 1.93
C VAL A 264 -15.48 6.17 2.61
N TYR A 265 -16.34 6.37 3.60
CA TYR A 265 -16.51 7.64 4.30
C TYR A 265 -16.19 7.46 5.78
N ALA A 266 -15.37 8.35 6.38
CA ALA A 266 -15.08 8.35 7.81
C ALA A 266 -16.11 9.17 8.57
N LEU A 267 -16.70 8.63 9.65
CA LEU A 267 -17.65 9.34 10.51
C LEU A 267 -16.90 10.02 11.66
N ARG A 268 -16.77 11.34 11.59
CA ARG A 268 -16.11 12.16 12.62
C ARG A 268 -17.15 12.57 13.66
N SER A 269 -16.97 12.17 14.93
CA SER A 269 -18.01 12.32 15.96
C SER A 269 -17.51 12.02 17.37
N GLU A 270 -17.62 13.00 18.30
CA GLU A 270 -17.41 12.78 19.75
C GLU A 270 -18.32 11.69 20.38
N ASN A 271 -19.47 11.38 19.75
CA ASN A 271 -20.44 10.40 20.25
C ASN A 271 -20.10 8.93 19.90
N LEU A 272 -19.02 8.67 19.15
CA LEU A 272 -18.57 7.32 18.81
C LEU A 272 -17.55 6.83 19.83
N GLU A 273 -17.71 5.59 20.32
CA GLU A 273 -16.72 4.96 21.19
C GLU A 273 -15.48 4.45 20.41
N GLU A 274 -15.56 4.35 19.08
CA GLU A 274 -14.57 3.73 18.18
C GLU A 274 -14.60 4.38 16.77
N PRO A 275 -13.47 4.43 16.03
CA PRO A 275 -13.45 4.85 14.62
C PRO A 275 -14.45 4.07 13.76
N THR A 276 -15.39 4.79 13.15
CA THR A 276 -16.51 4.21 12.38
C THR A 276 -16.54 4.77 10.96
N PHE A 277 -16.88 3.92 10.00
CA PHE A 277 -16.80 4.18 8.56
C PHE A 277 -18.05 3.67 7.84
N ALA A 278 -18.41 4.31 6.73
CA ALA A 278 -19.55 3.94 5.87
C ALA A 278 -19.11 3.58 4.45
N TYR A 279 -19.86 2.68 3.80
CA TYR A 279 -19.77 2.42 2.36
C TYR A 279 -21.11 1.91 1.79
N ILE A 280 -21.30 2.05 0.47
CA ILE A 280 -22.45 1.48 -0.23
C ILE A 280 -22.07 0.11 -0.80
N ALA A 281 -22.90 -0.91 -0.59
CA ALA A 281 -22.60 -2.30 -0.93
C ALA A 281 -22.91 -2.66 -2.40
N GLN A 282 -21.92 -3.24 -3.09
CA GLN A 282 -21.90 -3.49 -4.55
C GLN A 282 -23.09 -4.26 -5.14
N ASN A 283 -23.76 -5.10 -4.35
CA ASN A 283 -24.80 -6.02 -4.85
C ASN A 283 -26.20 -5.75 -4.28
N SER A 284 -26.35 -4.84 -3.32
CA SER A 284 -27.62 -4.52 -2.66
C SER A 284 -27.93 -3.03 -2.57
N GLY A 285 -26.97 -2.13 -2.85
CA GLY A 285 -27.14 -0.70 -2.61
C GLY A 285 -27.21 -0.34 -1.12
N ALA A 286 -27.10 -1.32 -0.22
CA ALA A 286 -27.21 -1.11 1.22
C ALA A 286 -26.05 -0.27 1.76
N ILE A 287 -26.36 0.68 2.63
CA ILE A 287 -25.42 1.50 3.38
C ILE A 287 -24.95 0.67 4.58
N ASN A 288 -23.67 0.35 4.62
CA ASN A 288 -23.06 -0.44 5.69
C ASN A 288 -22.16 0.43 6.54
N LEU A 289 -22.36 0.40 7.86
CA LEU A 289 -21.44 0.95 8.84
C LEU A 289 -20.55 -0.16 9.40
N PHE A 290 -19.26 0.13 9.56
CA PHE A 290 -18.30 -0.74 10.22
C PHE A 290 -17.34 0.08 11.09
N ALA A 291 -16.81 -0.55 12.15
CA ALA A 291 -15.79 0.02 13.01
C ALA A 291 -14.49 -0.78 12.89
N MET A 292 -13.38 -0.18 13.35
CA MET A 292 -12.07 -0.81 13.35
C MET A 292 -11.65 -1.23 14.76
N ARG A 293 -11.15 -2.47 14.90
CA ARG A 293 -10.69 -3.01 16.18
C ARG A 293 -9.43 -3.84 16.03
N GLU A 294 -8.50 -3.74 16.99
CA GLU A 294 -7.42 -4.70 17.14
C GLU A 294 -7.98 -6.02 17.71
N ARG A 295 -7.71 -7.14 17.05
CA ARG A 295 -8.02 -8.47 17.57
C ARG A 295 -6.85 -9.03 18.37
N SER A 296 -7.11 -9.74 19.48
CA SER A 296 -6.06 -10.47 20.21
C SER A 296 -5.60 -11.73 19.48
N ALA A 297 -4.29 -12.00 19.51
CA ALA A 297 -3.68 -13.22 18.95
C ALA A 297 -4.32 -14.53 19.46
N GLU A 298 -4.74 -14.58 20.75
CA GLU A 298 -5.46 -15.73 21.33
C GLU A 298 -6.79 -16.07 20.62
N SER A 299 -7.30 -15.18 19.76
CA SER A 299 -8.56 -15.34 19.02
C SER A 299 -8.41 -15.22 17.50
N ALA A 300 -7.18 -15.09 16.98
CA ALA A 300 -6.91 -15.14 15.55
C ALA A 300 -6.94 -16.59 15.03
N GLY A 301 -7.48 -16.81 13.83
CA GLY A 301 -7.36 -18.06 13.09
C GLY A 301 -6.46 -17.91 11.84
N PHE A 302 -5.80 -18.99 11.42
CA PHE A 302 -4.94 -18.97 10.22
C PHE A 302 -5.71 -18.55 8.96
N GLU A 303 -7.00 -18.88 8.83
CA GLU A 303 -7.87 -18.45 7.71
C GLU A 303 -7.97 -16.92 7.57
N GLU A 304 -7.57 -16.17 8.60
CA GLU A 304 -7.69 -14.72 8.74
C GLU A 304 -6.32 -14.01 8.78
N ALA A 305 -5.24 -14.73 8.46
CA ALA A 305 -3.90 -14.19 8.26
C ALA A 305 -3.86 -13.30 7.01
N ARG A 306 -3.28 -12.10 7.12
CA ARG A 306 -3.33 -11.05 6.08
C ARG A 306 -1.97 -10.40 5.90
N PRO A 307 -1.52 -10.13 4.66
CA PRO A 307 -0.22 -9.53 4.45
C PRO A 307 -0.23 -8.03 4.75
N ARG A 308 0.81 -7.59 5.45
CA ARG A 308 1.28 -6.20 5.48
C ARG A 308 2.12 -6.00 4.22
N ILE A 309 1.65 -5.17 3.29
CA ILE A 309 2.19 -5.09 1.93
C ILE A 309 3.20 -3.95 1.82
N TYR A 310 4.40 -4.28 1.36
CA TYR A 310 5.50 -3.35 1.11
C TYR A 310 5.79 -3.31 -0.40
N PRO A 311 5.28 -2.30 -1.13
CA PRO A 311 5.53 -2.17 -2.57
C PRO A 311 6.96 -1.67 -2.83
N VAL A 312 7.52 -2.06 -3.98
CA VAL A 312 8.94 -1.85 -4.32
C VAL A 312 9.11 -1.15 -5.68
N SER A 313 8.48 -1.64 -6.74
CA SER A 313 8.69 -1.14 -8.12
C SER A 313 7.41 -1.28 -8.95
N SER A 314 7.30 -0.54 -10.06
CA SER A 314 6.22 -0.64 -11.06
C SER A 314 6.67 -1.29 -12.38
N GLY A 315 7.92 -1.75 -12.44
CA GLY A 315 8.57 -2.20 -13.68
C GLY A 315 8.18 -3.59 -14.21
N ASP A 316 8.57 -3.84 -15.46
CA ASP A 316 8.59 -5.19 -16.08
C ASP A 316 9.72 -6.05 -15.47
N ALA A 317 10.73 -5.43 -14.86
CA ALA A 317 11.90 -6.09 -14.27
C ALA A 317 11.66 -6.48 -12.80
N PRO A 318 11.68 -7.78 -12.44
CA PRO A 318 11.36 -8.21 -11.08
C PRO A 318 12.47 -7.87 -10.08
N ALA A 319 12.08 -7.35 -8.92
CA ALA A 319 12.96 -7.03 -7.80
C ALA A 319 13.78 -8.24 -7.31
N ALA A 320 14.94 -7.93 -6.75
CA ALA A 320 15.86 -8.87 -6.09
C ALA A 320 16.08 -8.44 -4.63
N TYR A 321 16.33 -9.39 -3.74
CA TYR A 321 16.25 -9.18 -2.29
C TYR A 321 17.43 -9.83 -1.56
N ALA A 322 17.95 -9.17 -0.53
CA ALA A 322 18.84 -9.75 0.46
C ALA A 322 18.46 -9.27 1.87
N TYR A 323 18.38 -10.18 2.82
CA TYR A 323 18.14 -9.91 4.24
C TYR A 323 19.44 -10.12 5.02
N GLY A 324 19.85 -9.16 5.86
CA GLY A 324 21.11 -9.21 6.60
C GLY A 324 21.36 -8.01 7.52
N ASP A 325 22.32 -8.14 8.43
CA ASP A 325 22.75 -7.13 9.41
C ASP A 325 23.65 -6.09 8.71
N PHE A 326 23.10 -5.23 7.84
CA PHE A 326 23.91 -4.40 6.96
C PHE A 326 24.56 -3.21 7.66
N ASP A 327 23.98 -2.66 8.73
CA ASP A 327 24.65 -1.61 9.52
C ASP A 327 25.52 -2.12 10.69
N GLY A 328 25.26 -3.32 11.21
CA GLY A 328 26.05 -3.94 12.27
C GLY A 328 25.49 -3.76 13.69
N ASP A 329 24.23 -3.35 13.86
CA ASP A 329 23.62 -3.31 15.19
C ASP A 329 23.32 -4.72 15.74
N GLY A 330 22.91 -5.66 14.87
CA GLY A 330 22.55 -7.05 15.17
C GLY A 330 21.08 -7.44 14.89
N LEU A 331 20.28 -6.54 14.31
CA LEU A 331 19.00 -6.83 13.64
C LEU A 331 19.26 -7.29 12.19
N GLY A 332 18.22 -7.34 11.35
CA GLY A 332 18.33 -7.68 9.93
C GLY A 332 17.45 -6.80 9.04
N GLU A 333 18.09 -5.99 8.21
CA GLU A 333 17.44 -5.12 7.24
C GLU A 333 17.20 -5.86 5.92
N LEU A 334 16.18 -5.43 5.18
CA LEU A 334 15.90 -5.94 3.85
C LEU A 334 16.42 -4.95 2.79
N ALA A 335 17.51 -5.34 2.12
CA ALA A 335 18.01 -4.66 0.93
C ALA A 335 17.25 -5.19 -0.30
N VAL A 336 16.64 -4.28 -1.06
CA VAL A 336 15.82 -4.60 -2.24
C VAL A 336 16.33 -3.82 -3.44
N ALA A 337 16.52 -4.48 -4.58
CA ALA A 337 16.81 -3.82 -5.82
C ALA A 337 15.54 -3.32 -6.49
N ASP A 338 15.51 -2.03 -6.85
CA ASP A 338 14.60 -1.51 -7.86
C ASP A 338 15.35 -1.48 -9.21
N PRO A 339 15.09 -2.44 -10.13
CA PRO A 339 15.95 -2.63 -11.28
C PRO A 339 15.82 -1.54 -12.35
N GLU A 340 14.73 -0.76 -12.34
CA GLU A 340 14.45 0.27 -13.36
C GLU A 340 14.95 1.66 -12.91
N GLU A 341 14.66 2.09 -11.68
CA GLU A 341 15.25 3.29 -11.06
C GLU A 341 16.76 3.14 -10.74
N SER A 342 17.35 1.99 -11.07
CA SER A 342 18.79 1.72 -10.91
C SER A 342 19.27 1.90 -9.47
N SER A 343 18.45 1.49 -8.50
CA SER A 343 18.65 1.79 -7.08
C SER A 343 18.56 0.54 -6.19
N ILE A 344 19.08 0.66 -4.97
CA ILE A 344 18.88 -0.30 -3.89
C ILE A 344 18.14 0.43 -2.77
N LEU A 345 16.93 -0.02 -2.47
CA LEU A 345 16.12 0.37 -1.33
C LEU A 345 16.59 -0.40 -0.09
N LEU A 346 16.77 0.28 1.03
CA LEU A 346 17.06 -0.33 2.33
C LEU A 346 15.89 -0.10 3.27
N TYR A 347 15.20 -1.19 3.62
CA TYR A 347 14.13 -1.23 4.62
C TYR A 347 14.72 -1.65 5.96
N ARG A 348 14.80 -0.74 6.94
CA ARG A 348 15.30 -1.05 8.29
C ARG A 348 14.21 -1.66 9.16
N GLN A 349 14.62 -2.54 10.06
CA GLN A 349 13.76 -3.30 10.98
C GLN A 349 13.58 -2.54 12.32
N GLU A 350 12.35 -2.41 12.82
CA GLU A 350 12.07 -1.79 14.15
C GLU A 350 11.79 -2.80 15.27
N GLY A 351 11.73 -4.09 14.94
CA GLY A 351 11.43 -5.18 15.87
C GLY A 351 10.33 -6.09 15.31
N GLY A 352 10.52 -7.40 15.41
CA GLY A 352 9.79 -8.35 14.55
C GLY A 352 10.01 -8.00 13.07
N TRP A 353 9.11 -8.39 12.18
CA TRP A 353 9.17 -7.95 10.77
C TRP A 353 8.32 -6.71 10.49
N ASN A 354 8.47 -5.69 11.33
CA ASN A 354 8.06 -4.33 10.97
C ASN A 354 9.26 -3.61 10.32
N PHE A 355 9.03 -3.07 9.13
CA PHE A 355 10.01 -2.29 8.37
C PHE A 355 9.56 -0.83 8.18
N GLN A 356 10.51 0.09 8.35
CA GLN A 356 10.35 1.52 8.06
C GLN A 356 10.20 1.81 6.55
N SER A 357 9.77 3.03 6.22
CA SER A 357 9.94 3.62 4.88
C SER A 357 11.39 3.47 4.36
N PRO A 358 11.58 3.03 3.11
CA PRO A 358 12.90 2.66 2.60
C PRO A 358 13.80 3.87 2.28
N GLN A 359 15.10 3.71 2.50
CA GLN A 359 16.12 4.64 1.98
C GLN A 359 16.65 4.15 0.64
N SER A 360 16.52 4.95 -0.42
CA SER A 360 17.04 4.63 -1.75
C SER A 360 18.50 5.05 -1.94
N PHE A 361 19.31 4.16 -2.50
CA PHE A 361 20.72 4.40 -2.83
C PHE A 361 21.00 4.09 -4.32
N PRO A 362 21.48 5.07 -5.13
CA PRO A 362 21.83 4.85 -6.52
C PRO A 362 22.91 3.78 -6.72
N SER A 363 22.68 2.87 -7.67
CA SER A 363 23.40 1.62 -7.87
C SER A 363 23.53 1.30 -9.38
N LEU A 364 23.45 0.02 -9.76
CA LEU A 364 23.46 -0.48 -11.13
C LEU A 364 22.03 -0.56 -11.71
N LEU A 365 21.90 -0.45 -13.03
CA LEU A 365 20.67 -0.71 -13.78
C LEU A 365 20.45 -2.22 -13.94
N GLY A 366 19.20 -2.70 -13.85
CA GLY A 366 18.87 -4.11 -14.12
C GLY A 366 19.55 -5.11 -13.17
N ILE A 367 19.64 -4.76 -11.88
CA ILE A 367 20.05 -5.68 -10.82
C ILE A 367 19.05 -6.84 -10.75
N SER A 368 19.57 -8.07 -10.74
CA SER A 368 18.77 -9.30 -10.83
C SER A 368 19.06 -10.30 -9.71
N GLU A 369 20.08 -10.08 -8.89
CA GLU A 369 20.40 -10.90 -7.72
C GLU A 369 21.11 -10.03 -6.67
N LEU A 370 20.68 -10.15 -5.41
CA LEU A 370 21.28 -9.55 -4.23
C LEU A 370 21.57 -10.68 -3.22
N ILE A 371 22.70 -10.61 -2.51
CA ILE A 371 23.07 -11.62 -1.49
C ILE A 371 23.77 -10.92 -0.31
N ALA A 372 23.34 -11.21 0.93
CA ALA A 372 24.02 -10.78 2.16
C ALA A 372 25.28 -11.64 2.42
N VAL A 373 26.39 -11.00 2.79
CA VAL A 373 27.72 -11.63 2.86
C VAL A 373 28.48 -11.16 4.12
N PRO A 374 28.48 -11.94 5.21
CA PRO A 374 29.14 -11.62 6.48
C PRO A 374 30.54 -11.02 6.35
N ARG A 375 30.77 -9.91 7.05
CA ARG A 375 32.02 -9.15 7.02
C ARG A 375 33.17 -9.92 7.66
N GLU A 376 34.34 -9.84 7.03
CA GLU A 376 35.54 -10.48 7.52
C GLU A 376 36.07 -9.78 8.78
N GLY A 377 35.94 -10.44 9.94
CA GLY A 377 36.46 -9.95 11.22
C GLY A 377 35.71 -8.76 11.82
N GLY A 378 34.53 -8.43 11.31
CA GLY A 378 33.69 -7.32 11.77
C GLY A 378 32.35 -7.76 12.35
N LYS A 379 31.44 -6.78 12.50
CA LYS A 379 30.00 -6.97 12.69
C LYS A 379 29.28 -6.70 11.36
N GLY A 380 28.15 -7.36 11.14
CA GLY A 380 27.29 -7.14 9.97
C GLY A 380 27.78 -7.71 8.64
N ASP A 381 27.00 -7.41 7.60
CA ASP A 381 27.05 -7.98 6.27
C ASP A 381 27.51 -6.97 5.20
N ASP A 382 28.30 -7.44 4.24
CA ASP A 382 28.48 -6.77 2.95
C ASP A 382 27.35 -7.21 2.00
N LEU A 383 27.03 -6.41 0.98
CA LEU A 383 25.99 -6.73 -0.01
C LEU A 383 26.63 -7.11 -1.35
N ALA A 384 26.54 -8.36 -1.76
CA ALA A 384 26.89 -8.76 -3.13
C ALA A 384 25.75 -8.38 -4.07
N VAL A 385 26.08 -7.67 -5.15
CA VAL A 385 25.14 -7.13 -6.14
C VAL A 385 25.50 -7.68 -7.52
N PHE A 386 24.52 -8.22 -8.25
CA PHE A 386 24.67 -8.68 -9.63
C PHE A 386 23.62 -8.03 -10.55
N SER A 387 24.09 -7.34 -11.60
CA SER A 387 23.27 -6.88 -12.73
C SER A 387 23.53 -7.75 -13.96
N SER A 388 22.47 -8.40 -14.43
CA SER A 388 22.46 -9.15 -15.69
C SER A 388 22.40 -8.22 -16.92
N GLN A 389 21.92 -6.98 -16.75
CA GLN A 389 21.84 -6.00 -17.82
C GLN A 389 23.21 -5.35 -18.09
N GLU A 390 23.93 -4.95 -17.05
CA GLU A 390 25.30 -4.42 -17.15
C GLU A 390 26.37 -5.52 -17.23
N ASN A 391 26.00 -6.77 -16.97
CA ASN A 391 26.90 -7.93 -16.89
C ASN A 391 28.02 -7.75 -15.84
N PHE A 392 27.64 -7.16 -14.70
CA PHE A 392 28.52 -6.80 -13.60
C PHE A 392 28.08 -7.53 -12.33
N ALA A 393 29.02 -8.12 -11.58
CA ALA A 393 28.80 -8.38 -10.15
C ALA A 393 29.97 -7.94 -9.29
N GLY A 394 29.65 -7.47 -8.08
CA GLY A 394 30.63 -6.98 -7.12
C GLY A 394 30.05 -6.88 -5.71
N LEU A 395 30.91 -6.45 -4.78
CA LEU A 395 30.59 -6.29 -3.38
C LEU A 395 30.40 -4.81 -3.06
N SER A 396 29.18 -4.41 -2.69
CA SER A 396 28.91 -3.16 -1.98
C SER A 396 29.16 -3.35 -0.47
N ARG A 397 29.50 -2.26 0.20
CA ARG A 397 29.57 -2.18 1.66
C ARG A 397 28.82 -0.95 2.13
N MET A 398 28.26 -0.99 3.33
CA MET A 398 27.72 0.21 3.96
C MET A 398 28.87 1.11 4.46
N THR A 399 28.71 2.43 4.33
CA THR A 399 29.64 3.43 4.88
C THR A 399 29.26 3.81 6.31
N GLU A 400 30.14 4.54 7.01
CA GLU A 400 29.85 5.02 8.39
C GLU A 400 28.63 5.96 8.45
N GLU A 401 28.21 6.52 7.31
CA GLU A 401 27.01 7.34 7.13
C GLU A 401 25.74 6.53 6.77
N GLY A 402 25.76 5.19 6.88
CA GLY A 402 24.58 4.34 6.69
C GLY A 402 24.15 4.11 5.23
N ARG A 403 25.03 4.41 4.26
CA ARG A 403 24.76 4.30 2.81
C ARG A 403 25.50 3.11 2.17
N PHE A 404 24.87 2.41 1.24
CA PHE A 404 25.59 1.51 0.32
C PHE A 404 26.54 2.28 -0.63
N ALA A 405 27.83 1.90 -0.60
CA ALA A 405 28.84 2.34 -1.54
C ALA A 405 28.69 1.65 -2.91
N PHE A 406 29.21 2.25 -3.98
CA PHE A 406 29.14 1.63 -5.30
C PHE A 406 29.90 0.28 -5.34
N PRO A 407 29.34 -0.80 -5.90
CA PRO A 407 29.93 -2.14 -5.86
C PRO A 407 31.36 -2.24 -6.41
N VAL A 408 32.22 -2.99 -5.70
CA VAL A 408 33.59 -3.32 -6.14
C VAL A 408 33.59 -4.70 -6.81
N PRO A 409 34.01 -4.84 -8.09
CA PRO A 409 33.82 -6.07 -8.86
C PRO A 409 34.54 -7.28 -8.25
N PHE A 410 34.00 -8.48 -8.47
CA PHE A 410 34.67 -9.74 -8.11
C PHE A 410 35.79 -10.11 -9.12
N PRO A 411 36.86 -10.80 -8.70
CA PRO A 411 37.98 -11.18 -9.58
C PRO A 411 37.65 -12.45 -10.40
N VAL A 412 36.70 -12.35 -11.34
CA VAL A 412 36.29 -13.44 -12.22
C VAL A 412 36.28 -13.01 -13.69
N GLU A 413 36.48 -13.96 -14.61
CA GLU A 413 36.37 -13.74 -16.06
C GLU A 413 35.08 -14.36 -16.62
N GLY A 414 34.43 -13.65 -17.54
CA GLY A 414 33.20 -14.08 -18.23
C GLY A 414 31.93 -13.35 -17.75
N GLU A 415 30.82 -13.60 -18.45
CA GLU A 415 29.51 -13.06 -18.10
C GLU A 415 28.95 -13.85 -16.90
N ILE A 416 28.81 -13.23 -15.72
CA ILE A 416 28.16 -13.88 -14.56
C ILE A 416 26.68 -14.14 -14.91
N GLN A 417 26.12 -15.25 -14.44
CA GLN A 417 24.74 -15.68 -14.73
C GLN A 417 23.89 -15.83 -13.45
N THR A 418 24.50 -16.23 -12.33
CA THR A 418 23.90 -16.36 -10.98
C THR A 418 25.02 -16.65 -9.97
N LEU A 419 24.80 -16.29 -8.70
CA LEU A 419 25.67 -16.44 -7.55
C LEU A 419 24.95 -17.18 -6.40
N ALA A 420 25.71 -17.74 -5.47
CA ALA A 420 25.18 -18.19 -4.16
C ALA A 420 26.28 -18.13 -3.09
N TYR A 421 25.93 -17.70 -1.88
CA TYR A 421 26.84 -17.64 -0.73
C TYR A 421 26.47 -18.71 0.32
N GLY A 422 27.48 -19.28 0.98
CA GLY A 422 27.26 -20.23 2.07
C GLY A 422 28.52 -21.00 2.47
N ARG A 423 28.36 -22.00 3.33
CA ARG A 423 29.40 -23.04 3.58
C ARG A 423 29.02 -24.29 2.81
N PHE A 424 29.97 -24.79 2.03
CA PHE A 424 29.78 -25.93 1.11
C PHE A 424 30.31 -27.26 1.68
N ALA A 425 31.06 -27.20 2.79
CA ALA A 425 31.47 -28.35 3.59
C ALA A 425 31.41 -28.00 5.09
N GLU A 426 31.11 -28.98 5.94
CA GLU A 426 31.06 -28.81 7.39
C GLU A 426 32.40 -28.29 7.94
N GLY A 427 32.35 -27.24 8.78
CA GLY A 427 33.54 -26.58 9.31
C GLY A 427 34.37 -25.77 8.30
N GLY A 428 34.11 -25.92 6.98
CA GLY A 428 34.80 -25.20 5.91
C GLY A 428 34.54 -23.68 5.92
N PRO A 429 35.38 -22.88 5.25
CA PRO A 429 35.16 -21.44 5.12
C PRO A 429 33.84 -21.15 4.37
N PRO A 430 33.19 -20.00 4.62
CA PRO A 430 32.09 -19.57 3.79
C PRO A 430 32.63 -18.98 2.48
N GLN A 431 32.02 -19.37 1.37
CA GLN A 431 32.46 -19.06 0.00
C GLN A 431 31.31 -18.40 -0.76
N LEU A 432 31.64 -17.66 -1.82
CA LEU A 432 30.69 -17.22 -2.83
C LEU A 432 30.94 -18.07 -4.09
N ILE A 433 29.99 -18.93 -4.45
CA ILE A 433 30.02 -19.64 -5.74
C ILE A 433 29.24 -18.84 -6.78
N GLY A 434 29.53 -19.10 -8.05
CA GLY A 434 28.77 -18.54 -9.17
C GLY A 434 28.95 -19.34 -10.44
N VAL A 435 28.11 -19.08 -11.43
CA VAL A 435 28.35 -19.55 -12.81
C VAL A 435 28.66 -18.36 -13.71
N THR A 436 29.86 -18.38 -14.30
CA THR A 436 30.23 -17.50 -15.42
C THR A 436 30.00 -18.19 -16.75
N LYS A 437 29.87 -17.39 -17.81
CA LYS A 437 29.69 -17.83 -19.18
C LYS A 437 30.79 -17.24 -20.05
N ASN A 438 31.61 -18.11 -20.61
CA ASN A 438 32.74 -17.78 -21.47
C ASN A 438 32.41 -18.18 -22.93
N GLY A 439 31.66 -17.29 -23.60
CA GLY A 439 31.25 -17.42 -25.01
C GLY A 439 30.15 -18.45 -25.26
N ARG A 440 30.46 -19.74 -25.05
CA ARG A 440 29.49 -20.86 -25.13
C ARG A 440 29.58 -21.82 -23.96
N ASP A 441 30.70 -21.83 -23.27
CA ASP A 441 31.00 -22.74 -22.18
C ASP A 441 30.65 -22.04 -20.86
N TYR A 442 30.15 -22.79 -19.88
CA TYR A 442 29.80 -22.29 -18.56
C TYR A 442 30.83 -22.81 -17.56
N ASN A 443 31.28 -21.95 -16.64
CA ASN A 443 32.26 -22.31 -15.61
C ASN A 443 31.67 -22.02 -14.23
N LEU A 444 31.78 -22.97 -13.30
CA LEU A 444 31.56 -22.73 -11.88
C LEU A 444 32.81 -22.04 -11.34
N VAL A 445 32.64 -20.86 -10.76
CA VAL A 445 33.67 -20.12 -10.03
C VAL A 445 33.42 -20.25 -8.53
N VAL A 446 34.49 -20.36 -7.75
CA VAL A 446 34.47 -20.35 -6.28
C VAL A 446 35.36 -19.23 -5.78
N LEU A 447 34.79 -18.33 -5.00
CA LEU A 447 35.43 -17.16 -4.42
C LEU A 447 35.47 -17.28 -2.90
N GLU A 448 36.63 -17.03 -2.29
CA GLU A 448 36.80 -16.97 -0.84
C GLU A 448 37.17 -15.58 -0.38
N ARG A 449 36.86 -15.23 0.88
CA ARG A 449 37.37 -14.01 1.53
C ARG A 449 38.91 -14.01 1.56
N GLY A 450 39.49 -12.81 1.54
CA GLY A 450 40.93 -12.57 1.62
C GLY A 450 41.65 -12.45 0.26
N GLY A 451 42.97 -12.26 0.33
CA GLY A 451 43.81 -11.86 -0.81
C GLY A 451 43.85 -10.34 -1.03
N ASP A 452 44.74 -9.87 -1.91
CA ASP A 452 44.99 -8.44 -2.14
C ASP A 452 43.96 -7.74 -3.06
N HIS A 453 42.86 -8.41 -3.43
CA HIS A 453 41.87 -7.84 -4.36
C HIS A 453 40.95 -6.82 -3.64
N PRO A 454 40.61 -5.66 -4.24
CA PRO A 454 39.81 -4.62 -3.57
C PRO A 454 38.44 -5.06 -3.03
N SER A 455 37.81 -6.08 -3.62
CA SER A 455 36.55 -6.66 -3.10
C SER A 455 36.72 -7.43 -1.79
N GLY A 456 37.95 -7.75 -1.37
CA GLY A 456 38.22 -8.65 -0.24
C GLY A 456 37.89 -10.12 -0.54
N PHE A 457 37.88 -10.51 -1.82
CA PHE A 457 37.68 -11.87 -2.28
C PHE A 457 38.78 -12.29 -3.27
N ARG A 458 39.14 -13.58 -3.27
CA ARG A 458 40.04 -14.24 -4.23
C ARG A 458 39.32 -15.36 -4.97
N LEU A 459 39.58 -15.53 -6.26
CA LEU A 459 39.20 -16.73 -7.00
C LEU A 459 40.09 -17.88 -6.51
N VAL A 460 39.48 -18.95 -5.99
CA VAL A 460 40.21 -20.16 -5.58
C VAL A 460 40.12 -21.25 -6.63
N ARG A 461 38.99 -21.34 -7.33
CA ARG A 461 38.70 -22.44 -8.25
C ARG A 461 37.77 -22.02 -9.39
N GLU A 462 38.04 -22.58 -10.57
CA GLU A 462 37.20 -22.46 -11.77
C GLU A 462 37.12 -23.84 -12.44
N GLU A 463 35.91 -24.34 -12.68
CA GLU A 463 35.62 -25.67 -13.22
C GLU A 463 34.58 -25.57 -14.34
N SER A 464 34.73 -26.30 -15.45
CA SER A 464 33.74 -26.24 -16.53
C SER A 464 32.49 -27.05 -16.18
N VAL A 465 31.31 -26.42 -16.26
CA VAL A 465 30.01 -27.04 -15.92
C VAL A 465 29.53 -27.90 -17.09
N PRO A 466 29.48 -29.24 -16.96
CA PRO A 466 29.13 -30.10 -18.06
C PRO A 466 27.63 -30.01 -18.41
N ASN A 467 27.33 -30.33 -19.67
CA ASN A 467 25.98 -30.61 -20.20
C ASN A 467 24.93 -29.47 -20.16
N VAL A 468 25.25 -28.29 -19.64
CA VAL A 468 24.39 -27.08 -19.66
C VAL A 468 24.29 -26.51 -21.08
N LYS A 469 23.09 -26.07 -21.50
CA LYS A 469 22.84 -25.53 -22.86
C LYS A 469 22.18 -24.15 -22.90
N ARG A 470 21.78 -23.63 -21.74
CA ARG A 470 21.13 -22.33 -21.53
C ARG A 470 21.81 -21.63 -20.38
N SER A 471 21.72 -20.30 -20.35
CA SER A 471 22.07 -19.53 -19.17
C SER A 471 21.30 -20.08 -17.96
N PRO A 472 21.99 -20.46 -16.87
CA PRO A 472 21.33 -20.71 -15.60
C PRO A 472 20.62 -19.45 -15.10
N GLY A 473 19.58 -19.64 -14.29
CA GLY A 473 18.78 -18.56 -13.69
C GLY A 473 18.69 -18.65 -12.17
N GLY A 474 19.53 -19.48 -11.54
CA GLY A 474 19.58 -19.61 -10.08
C GLY A 474 20.48 -20.75 -9.63
N LEU A 475 21.10 -20.57 -8.47
CA LEU A 475 21.82 -21.59 -7.71
C LEU A 475 21.06 -21.89 -6.40
N VAL A 476 21.04 -23.16 -6.00
CA VAL A 476 20.53 -23.62 -4.69
C VAL A 476 21.55 -24.57 -4.09
N VAL A 477 21.71 -24.55 -2.77
CA VAL A 477 22.70 -25.36 -2.06
C VAL A 477 22.08 -26.01 -0.82
N PHE A 478 22.27 -27.31 -0.67
CA PHE A 478 21.65 -28.14 0.38
C PHE A 478 22.45 -29.43 0.57
N ASP A 479 22.25 -30.10 1.70
CA ASP A 479 22.92 -31.36 2.06
C ASP A 479 21.88 -32.50 1.95
N LEU A 480 21.73 -33.09 0.75
CA LEU A 480 20.60 -33.99 0.45
C LEU A 480 20.90 -35.47 0.73
N ASN A 481 22.06 -35.75 1.32
CA ASN A 481 22.48 -37.08 1.75
C ASN A 481 22.93 -37.15 3.23
N ASP A 482 23.01 -36.00 3.93
CA ASP A 482 23.52 -35.88 5.30
C ASP A 482 24.97 -36.40 5.42
N ASP A 483 25.84 -35.93 4.52
CA ASP A 483 27.28 -36.25 4.53
C ASP A 483 28.20 -35.08 4.97
N GLY A 484 27.63 -33.88 5.11
CA GLY A 484 28.33 -32.66 5.52
C GLY A 484 28.88 -31.84 4.35
N GLN A 485 28.77 -32.30 3.09
CA GLN A 485 29.07 -31.53 1.89
C GLN A 485 27.79 -31.16 1.15
N LYS A 486 27.63 -29.87 0.83
CA LYS A 486 26.41 -29.42 0.15
C LYS A 486 26.47 -29.66 -1.35
N GLU A 487 25.47 -30.34 -1.89
CA GLU A 487 25.21 -30.36 -3.32
C GLU A 487 24.76 -29.00 -3.85
N ILE A 488 25.20 -28.70 -5.07
CA ILE A 488 24.84 -27.49 -5.82
C ILE A 488 23.79 -27.88 -6.87
N LEU A 489 22.55 -27.41 -6.71
CA LEU A 489 21.52 -27.51 -7.74
C LEU A 489 21.50 -26.25 -8.61
N LEU A 490 21.77 -26.46 -9.89
CA LEU A 490 21.76 -25.43 -10.93
C LEU A 490 20.40 -25.42 -11.65
N LEU A 491 19.69 -24.28 -11.54
CA LEU A 491 18.41 -24.04 -12.20
C LEU A 491 18.64 -23.41 -13.58
N ALA A 492 17.95 -23.93 -14.61
CA ALA A 492 18.09 -23.46 -15.99
C ALA A 492 16.71 -23.40 -16.68
N PRO A 493 16.22 -22.22 -17.13
CA PRO A 493 14.85 -22.06 -17.62
C PRO A 493 14.49 -22.99 -18.79
N ARG A 494 13.48 -23.83 -18.57
CA ARG A 494 12.99 -24.88 -19.50
C ARG A 494 13.98 -26.05 -19.75
N GLU A 495 14.92 -26.29 -18.85
CA GLU A 495 15.75 -27.50 -18.80
C GLU A 495 15.64 -28.21 -17.44
N ALA A 496 15.95 -29.51 -17.40
CA ALA A 496 16.00 -30.27 -16.16
C ALA A 496 17.20 -29.81 -15.31
N ALA A 497 16.92 -29.36 -14.09
CA ALA A 497 17.91 -28.86 -13.14
C ALA A 497 19.00 -29.90 -12.89
N ARG A 498 20.25 -29.46 -12.75
CA ARG A 498 21.42 -30.35 -12.58
C ARG A 498 21.96 -30.21 -11.18
N ILE A 499 22.28 -31.34 -10.57
CA ILE A 499 22.83 -31.41 -9.22
C ILE A 499 24.29 -31.85 -9.31
N PHE A 500 25.17 -31.15 -8.58
CA PHE A 500 26.61 -31.38 -8.61
C PHE A 500 27.17 -31.48 -7.20
N ARG A 501 28.11 -32.40 -6.99
CA ARG A 501 28.96 -32.42 -5.79
C ARG A 501 30.32 -31.80 -6.13
N LEU A 502 30.79 -30.89 -5.28
CA LEU A 502 32.09 -30.24 -5.40
C LEU A 502 33.07 -30.97 -4.47
N ALA A 503 33.97 -31.78 -5.03
CA ALA A 503 34.96 -32.50 -4.22
C ALA A 503 35.92 -31.50 -3.54
N PRO A 504 36.38 -31.78 -2.29
CA PRO A 504 37.24 -30.89 -1.54
C PRO A 504 38.62 -30.71 -2.18
N GLU A 505 39.33 -29.64 -1.79
CA GLU A 505 40.73 -29.45 -2.21
C GLU A 505 41.64 -30.43 -1.46
N ASN A 506 42.23 -31.38 -2.19
CA ASN A 506 43.26 -32.28 -1.64
C ASN A 506 44.56 -31.50 -1.42
N GLU A 507 45.00 -31.35 -0.16
CA GLU A 507 46.34 -30.84 0.18
C GLU A 507 47.47 -31.88 -0.07
N GLU A 508 47.15 -33.13 -0.44
CA GLU A 508 48.16 -34.17 -0.64
C GLU A 508 49.05 -33.92 -1.88
N GLU A 509 50.36 -34.07 -1.65
CA GLU A 509 51.47 -33.61 -2.48
C GLU A 509 51.37 -34.00 -3.96
N ALA A 510 51.53 -33.02 -4.85
CA ALA A 510 51.70 -33.25 -6.28
C ALA A 510 53.11 -33.80 -6.57
N ASP A 511 53.28 -35.11 -6.46
CA ASP A 511 54.49 -35.85 -6.84
C ASP A 511 54.84 -35.57 -8.32
N GLU A 512 55.99 -34.93 -8.60
CA GLU A 512 56.30 -34.30 -9.90
C GLU A 512 56.47 -35.28 -11.10
N ASP A 513 56.41 -36.60 -10.87
CA ASP A 513 56.79 -37.65 -11.84
C ASP A 513 55.63 -38.40 -12.54
N GLU A 514 54.37 -38.35 -12.06
CA GLU A 514 53.23 -39.07 -12.70
C GLU A 514 52.58 -38.29 -13.88
N LYS A 515 53.30 -38.24 -15.00
CA LYS A 515 52.86 -37.58 -16.26
C LYS A 515 51.90 -38.40 -17.13
N ASP A 516 50.77 -38.88 -16.58
CA ASP A 516 49.56 -39.15 -17.38
C ASP A 516 48.25 -39.31 -16.57
N VAL A 517 48.13 -38.64 -15.41
CA VAL A 517 46.82 -38.49 -14.75
C VAL A 517 46.08 -37.34 -15.43
N SER A 518 45.04 -37.66 -16.20
CA SER A 518 44.05 -36.66 -16.60
C SER A 518 43.40 -36.10 -15.35
N LYS A 519 43.51 -34.79 -15.11
CA LYS A 519 42.72 -34.12 -14.06
C LYS A 519 41.24 -34.34 -14.35
N GLU A 520 40.62 -35.27 -13.64
CA GLU A 520 39.16 -35.37 -13.58
C GLU A 520 38.66 -34.06 -12.97
N SER A 521 37.63 -33.45 -13.57
CA SER A 521 37.04 -32.24 -12.99
C SER A 521 36.46 -32.61 -11.64
N ALA A 522 36.85 -31.88 -10.60
CA ALA A 522 36.41 -32.16 -9.24
C ALA A 522 34.99 -31.57 -8.97
N LEU A 523 34.26 -31.21 -10.03
CA LEU A 523 32.83 -30.91 -10.05
C LEU A 523 32.09 -32.07 -10.74
N VAL A 524 31.40 -32.91 -9.97
CA VAL A 524 30.79 -34.15 -10.46
C VAL A 524 29.28 -33.97 -10.61
N GLU A 525 28.72 -34.14 -11.83
CA GLU A 525 27.27 -34.19 -12.04
C GLU A 525 26.71 -35.51 -11.49
N ILE A 526 25.89 -35.42 -10.44
CA ILE A 526 25.21 -36.58 -9.84
C ILE A 526 23.74 -36.64 -10.30
N ALA A 527 23.06 -37.77 -10.07
CA ALA A 527 21.68 -38.04 -10.51
C ALA A 527 21.34 -37.70 -12.00
N GLY A 528 22.34 -37.46 -12.87
CA GLY A 528 22.15 -36.82 -14.18
C GLY A 528 21.17 -37.54 -15.12
N GLU A 529 21.10 -38.87 -15.03
CA GLU A 529 20.17 -39.69 -15.82
C GLU A 529 18.81 -39.97 -15.13
N SER A 530 18.59 -39.51 -13.89
CA SER A 530 17.39 -39.77 -13.09
C SER A 530 16.08 -39.38 -13.79
N SER A 531 15.07 -40.24 -13.66
CA SER A 531 13.70 -39.98 -14.11
C SER A 531 13.06 -38.83 -13.33
N VAL A 532 13.23 -38.79 -12.00
CA VAL A 532 12.71 -37.72 -11.13
C VAL A 532 13.24 -36.37 -11.58
N ARG A 533 14.55 -36.28 -11.88
CA ARG A 533 15.17 -35.07 -12.41
C ARG A 533 14.54 -34.61 -13.72
N LYS A 534 14.24 -35.55 -14.62
CA LYS A 534 13.67 -35.29 -15.96
C LYS A 534 12.15 -35.06 -15.97
N SER A 535 11.43 -35.36 -14.89
CA SER A 535 9.97 -35.19 -14.81
C SER A 535 9.50 -34.17 -13.77
N LEU A 536 10.11 -34.14 -12.59
CA LEU A 536 9.75 -33.27 -11.47
C LEU A 536 10.65 -32.03 -11.42
N LEU A 537 11.97 -32.19 -11.64
CA LEU A 537 12.93 -31.08 -11.63
C LEU A 537 13.09 -30.39 -13.01
N ASN A 538 12.08 -30.48 -13.89
CA ASN A 538 12.16 -30.00 -15.27
C ASN A 538 11.62 -28.58 -15.44
N GLY A 539 12.53 -27.61 -15.62
CA GLY A 539 12.19 -26.21 -15.79
C GLY A 539 11.67 -25.57 -14.51
N LEU A 540 12.25 -25.95 -13.36
CA LEU A 540 11.92 -25.35 -12.07
C LEU A 540 12.46 -23.93 -11.93
N ASP A 541 11.64 -23.08 -11.33
CA ASP A 541 12.03 -21.78 -10.77
C ASP A 541 12.22 -21.88 -9.23
N ARG A 542 12.93 -20.92 -8.62
CA ARG A 542 13.30 -20.98 -7.19
C ARG A 542 12.10 -21.06 -6.25
N ASN A 543 10.99 -20.41 -6.60
CA ASN A 543 9.73 -20.41 -5.84
C ASN A 543 9.01 -21.78 -5.78
N GLN A 544 9.48 -22.78 -6.53
CA GLN A 544 8.98 -24.16 -6.44
C GLN A 544 9.74 -25.01 -5.43
N LEU A 545 10.80 -24.49 -4.80
CA LEU A 545 11.69 -25.24 -3.92
C LEU A 545 11.59 -24.78 -2.47
N GLY A 546 11.46 -25.75 -1.58
CA GLY A 546 11.60 -25.63 -0.14
C GLY A 546 12.59 -26.67 0.38
N TYR A 547 12.98 -26.54 1.64
CA TYR A 547 13.98 -27.40 2.27
C TYR A 547 13.68 -27.50 3.76
N GLY A 548 13.66 -28.71 4.30
CA GLY A 548 13.35 -28.97 5.71
C GLY A 548 12.83 -30.39 5.96
N ASP A 549 12.93 -30.84 7.20
CA ASP A 549 12.48 -32.16 7.70
C ASP A 549 10.96 -32.35 7.59
N VAL A 550 10.51 -33.15 6.62
CA VAL A 550 9.08 -33.42 6.33
C VAL A 550 8.65 -34.86 6.58
N ASP A 551 9.52 -35.75 7.08
CA ASP A 551 9.11 -37.04 7.67
C ASP A 551 9.45 -37.22 9.16
N TRP A 552 10.19 -36.26 9.73
CA TRP A 552 10.59 -36.11 11.13
C TRP A 552 11.57 -37.20 11.61
N ASP A 553 12.51 -37.62 10.75
CA ASP A 553 13.66 -38.47 11.11
C ASP A 553 14.90 -37.67 11.59
N GLY A 554 14.92 -36.35 11.39
CA GLY A 554 16.01 -35.45 11.75
C GLY A 554 16.92 -35.02 10.60
N LYS A 555 16.47 -35.15 9.35
CA LYS A 555 17.15 -34.74 8.10
C LYS A 555 16.29 -33.75 7.33
N ASP A 556 16.88 -32.98 6.42
CA ASP A 556 16.14 -32.03 5.58
C ASP A 556 15.91 -32.57 4.15
N GLU A 557 14.67 -32.62 3.67
CA GLU A 557 14.37 -32.99 2.29
C GLU A 557 14.27 -31.79 1.34
N LEU A 558 14.53 -32.01 0.05
CA LEU A 558 14.15 -31.07 -1.00
C LEU A 558 12.64 -31.17 -1.24
N ILE A 559 11.87 -30.17 -0.83
CA ILE A 559 10.44 -30.09 -1.10
C ILE A 559 10.23 -29.43 -2.46
N VAL A 560 9.59 -30.13 -3.40
CA VAL A 560 9.34 -29.64 -4.77
C VAL A 560 7.85 -29.47 -5.02
N ALA A 561 7.40 -28.22 -5.17
CA ALA A 561 6.02 -27.84 -5.44
C ALA A 561 5.69 -27.85 -6.95
N ALA A 562 4.49 -28.33 -7.29
CA ALA A 562 3.97 -28.49 -8.64
C ALA A 562 2.45 -28.25 -8.67
N GLN A 563 1.79 -28.42 -9.83
CA GLN A 563 0.34 -28.30 -9.90
C GLN A 563 -0.36 -29.42 -9.10
N GLY A 564 -1.16 -29.05 -8.10
CA GLY A 564 -1.97 -29.92 -7.25
C GLY A 564 -1.22 -30.67 -6.14
N PHE A 565 0.11 -30.57 -6.04
CA PHE A 565 0.90 -31.31 -5.05
C PHE A 565 2.31 -30.71 -4.84
N ALA A 566 2.93 -31.04 -3.71
CA ALA A 566 4.37 -31.01 -3.52
C ALA A 566 4.92 -32.42 -3.19
N ARG A 567 6.23 -32.63 -3.30
CA ARG A 567 6.90 -33.89 -2.95
C ARG A 567 8.19 -33.65 -2.19
N ALA A 568 8.43 -34.50 -1.19
CA ALA A 568 9.72 -34.64 -0.55
C ALA A 568 10.67 -35.46 -1.44
N VAL A 569 11.90 -34.98 -1.64
CA VAL A 569 12.91 -35.61 -2.50
C VAL A 569 14.26 -35.63 -1.79
N GLY A 570 14.85 -36.82 -1.65
CA GLY A 570 16.20 -37.03 -1.13
C GLY A 570 17.08 -37.81 -2.11
N LEU A 571 18.33 -38.08 -1.73
CA LEU A 571 19.25 -38.94 -2.47
C LEU A 571 19.34 -40.34 -1.85
N ASP A 572 19.40 -41.39 -2.68
CA ASP A 572 19.82 -42.72 -2.22
C ASP A 572 21.34 -42.90 -2.28
N ALA A 573 21.84 -43.98 -1.67
CA ALA A 573 23.27 -44.27 -1.57
C ALA A 573 23.98 -44.62 -2.91
N ASP A 574 23.29 -44.55 -4.05
CA ASP A 574 23.87 -44.59 -5.40
C ASP A 574 23.78 -43.21 -6.10
N ASP A 575 23.62 -42.12 -5.33
CA ASP A 575 23.41 -40.73 -5.78
C ASP A 575 22.22 -40.55 -6.74
N ARG A 576 21.09 -41.20 -6.45
CA ARG A 576 19.84 -41.07 -7.23
C ARG A 576 18.74 -40.39 -6.42
N PHE A 577 18.08 -39.41 -7.04
CA PHE A 577 16.85 -38.84 -6.49
C PHE A 577 15.76 -39.92 -6.27
N VAL A 578 15.27 -40.00 -5.04
CA VAL A 578 14.10 -40.77 -4.62
C VAL A 578 12.99 -39.83 -4.16
N ILE A 579 11.74 -40.21 -4.38
CA ILE A 579 10.57 -39.52 -3.79
C ILE A 579 10.29 -40.19 -2.45
N LEU A 580 10.25 -39.40 -1.38
CA LEU A 580 10.07 -39.89 -0.02
C LEU A 580 8.57 -39.84 0.37
N ASP A 581 7.91 -38.69 0.20
CA ASP A 581 6.45 -38.56 0.33
C ASP A 581 5.83 -37.56 -0.70
N GLN A 582 4.50 -37.51 -0.77
CA GLN A 582 3.72 -36.56 -1.57
C GLN A 582 2.59 -35.90 -0.77
N PHE A 583 2.66 -34.58 -0.71
CA PHE A 583 1.69 -33.69 -0.08
C PHE A 583 0.73 -33.16 -1.15
N ASN A 584 -0.59 -33.29 -0.96
CA ASN A 584 -1.57 -32.84 -1.96
C ASN A 584 -2.13 -31.48 -1.56
N ALA A 585 -2.26 -30.56 -2.53
CA ALA A 585 -2.99 -29.32 -2.35
C ALA A 585 -4.50 -29.59 -2.18
N ARG A 586 -5.25 -28.57 -1.76
CA ARG A 586 -6.72 -28.59 -1.61
C ARG A 586 -7.43 -29.10 -2.86
N SER A 587 -6.97 -28.73 -4.06
CA SER A 587 -7.47 -29.25 -5.33
C SER A 587 -6.34 -29.55 -6.32
N SER A 588 -6.62 -30.40 -7.31
CA SER A 588 -5.63 -30.78 -8.34
C SER A 588 -5.41 -29.71 -9.42
N GLY A 589 -6.15 -28.60 -9.38
CA GLY A 589 -5.94 -27.44 -10.27
C GLY A 589 -4.94 -26.43 -9.71
N ASP A 590 -4.88 -26.32 -8.38
CA ASP A 590 -4.14 -25.35 -7.57
C ASP A 590 -2.63 -25.36 -7.94
N VAL A 591 -2.02 -24.19 -8.10
CA VAL A 591 -0.64 -24.04 -8.58
C VAL A 591 0.25 -23.65 -7.41
N VAL A 592 0.56 -24.65 -6.57
CA VAL A 592 1.31 -24.40 -5.34
C VAL A 592 2.77 -24.00 -5.60
N ARG A 593 3.21 -23.05 -4.80
CA ARG A 593 4.55 -22.46 -4.68
C ARG A 593 4.89 -22.31 -3.21
N ILE A 594 6.13 -21.95 -2.92
CA ILE A 594 6.61 -21.63 -1.58
C ILE A 594 6.29 -22.75 -0.57
N PRO A 595 6.72 -24.00 -0.82
CA PRO A 595 6.56 -25.06 0.17
C PRO A 595 7.47 -24.75 1.37
N VAL A 596 6.88 -24.44 2.53
CA VAL A 596 7.63 -23.98 3.70
C VAL A 596 7.09 -24.62 4.99
N LEU A 597 8.00 -25.08 5.84
CA LEU A 597 7.67 -25.59 7.17
C LEU A 597 7.69 -24.44 8.18
N VAL A 598 6.66 -24.36 9.01
CA VAL A 598 6.55 -23.41 10.13
C VAL A 598 5.50 -23.91 11.12
N ASP A 599 5.76 -23.79 12.42
CA ASP A 599 4.74 -24.01 13.45
C ASP A 599 3.76 -22.82 13.40
N VAL A 600 2.51 -23.07 12.99
CA VAL A 600 1.52 -22.00 12.76
C VAL A 600 0.74 -21.69 14.04
N ASP A 601 0.35 -22.72 14.82
CA ASP A 601 -0.48 -22.54 16.02
C ASP A 601 0.22 -22.66 17.39
N GLY A 602 1.55 -22.70 17.39
CA GLY A 602 2.42 -22.51 18.55
C GLY A 602 2.50 -23.73 19.47
N ASP A 603 2.16 -24.92 18.96
CA ASP A 603 2.11 -26.16 19.74
C ASP A 603 3.45 -26.92 19.78
N GLY A 604 4.42 -26.52 18.93
CA GLY A 604 5.74 -27.10 18.77
C GLY A 604 5.90 -28.02 17.56
N GLU A 605 4.85 -28.27 16.77
CA GLU A 605 4.87 -29.10 15.56
C GLU A 605 4.74 -28.23 14.29
N SER A 606 5.66 -28.37 13.33
CA SER A 606 5.59 -27.60 12.08
C SER A 606 4.46 -28.08 11.15
N GLU A 607 3.66 -27.15 10.64
CA GLU A 607 2.84 -27.36 9.46
C GLU A 607 3.61 -27.09 8.16
N LEU A 608 3.13 -27.68 7.07
CA LEU A 608 3.60 -27.35 5.71
C LEU A 608 2.62 -26.37 5.07
N LEU A 609 3.08 -25.16 4.76
CA LEU A 609 2.33 -24.16 4.04
C LEU A 609 2.62 -24.20 2.53
N PHE A 610 1.62 -23.84 1.73
CA PHE A 610 1.73 -23.61 0.29
C PHE A 610 1.04 -22.31 -0.11
N TYR A 611 1.67 -21.53 -0.98
CA TYR A 611 1.01 -20.42 -1.66
C TYR A 611 0.48 -20.87 -3.04
N ASP A 612 -0.83 -20.75 -3.28
CA ASP A 612 -1.46 -21.05 -4.57
C ASP A 612 -1.46 -19.80 -5.47
N SER A 613 -0.49 -19.72 -6.39
CA SER A 613 -0.18 -18.50 -7.14
C SER A 613 -1.22 -18.09 -8.19
N GLU A 614 -2.22 -18.92 -8.47
CA GLU A 614 -3.35 -18.60 -9.35
C GLU A 614 -4.58 -18.13 -8.56
N ALA A 615 -4.72 -18.56 -7.31
CA ALA A 615 -5.89 -18.28 -6.48
C ALA A 615 -5.66 -17.22 -5.39
N GLY A 616 -4.40 -16.90 -5.07
CA GLY A 616 -4.07 -15.92 -4.04
C GLY A 616 -4.31 -16.39 -2.61
N VAL A 617 -4.21 -17.71 -2.36
CA VAL A 617 -4.47 -18.31 -1.04
C VAL A 617 -3.25 -19.00 -0.47
N MET A 618 -3.04 -18.85 0.84
CA MET A 618 -2.08 -19.64 1.61
C MET A 618 -2.80 -20.87 2.19
N GLN A 619 -2.44 -22.07 1.73
CA GLN A 619 -3.02 -23.33 2.19
C GLN A 619 -2.15 -23.92 3.30
N ARG A 620 -2.78 -24.42 4.38
CA ARG A 620 -2.07 -25.10 5.47
C ARG A 620 -2.31 -26.59 5.47
N LEU A 621 -1.22 -27.37 5.58
CA LEU A 621 -1.26 -28.81 5.76
C LEU A 621 -0.77 -29.20 7.16
N GLN A 622 -1.62 -29.89 7.92
CA GLN A 622 -1.30 -30.42 9.26
C GLN A 622 -1.23 -31.95 9.26
N ARG A 623 -0.43 -32.50 10.18
CA ARG A 623 -0.19 -33.93 10.40
C ARG A 623 -1.45 -34.61 10.97
N ASP A 624 -1.94 -35.69 10.34
CA ASP A 624 -3.03 -36.50 10.91
C ASP A 624 -2.56 -37.45 12.02
N GLU A 625 -3.47 -38.19 12.68
CA GLU A 625 -3.16 -39.18 13.74
C GLU A 625 -2.13 -40.26 13.36
N LYS A 626 -1.69 -40.32 12.10
CA LYS A 626 -0.69 -41.27 11.55
C LYS A 626 0.56 -40.55 11.02
N GLY A 627 0.71 -39.26 11.29
CA GLY A 627 1.82 -38.41 10.87
C GLY A 627 1.70 -37.86 9.44
N VAL A 628 0.62 -38.12 8.71
CA VAL A 628 0.52 -37.74 7.29
C VAL A 628 -0.02 -36.32 7.16
N LEU A 629 0.75 -35.43 6.52
CA LEU A 629 0.33 -34.06 6.20
C LEU A 629 -0.91 -34.01 5.29
N ARG A 630 -1.92 -33.24 5.67
CA ARG A 630 -3.18 -33.02 4.91
C ARG A 630 -3.64 -31.59 4.99
N TYR A 631 -4.24 -31.11 3.90
CA TYR A 631 -4.95 -29.83 3.87
C TYR A 631 -5.94 -29.74 5.05
N ARG A 632 -5.78 -28.68 5.85
CA ARG A 632 -6.61 -28.35 7.01
C ARG A 632 -7.54 -27.19 6.68
N ASP A 633 -6.94 -26.03 6.38
CA ASP A 633 -7.59 -24.73 6.18
C ASP A 633 -6.77 -23.85 5.21
N SER A 634 -7.30 -22.67 4.83
CA SER A 634 -6.60 -21.72 3.93
C SER A 634 -6.97 -20.27 4.18
N ALA A 635 -5.97 -19.39 4.21
CA ALA A 635 -6.13 -17.94 4.22
C ALA A 635 -6.26 -17.38 2.79
N ASP A 636 -7.14 -16.40 2.56
CA ASP A 636 -7.00 -15.50 1.41
C ASP A 636 -5.97 -14.44 1.77
N VAL A 637 -4.90 -14.33 0.96
CA VAL A 637 -3.81 -13.36 1.15
C VAL A 637 -3.66 -12.42 -0.07
N GLY A 638 -4.56 -12.50 -1.05
CA GLY A 638 -4.43 -11.79 -2.32
C GLY A 638 -3.35 -12.36 -3.24
N TRP A 639 -3.05 -11.64 -4.33
CA TRP A 639 -2.15 -12.11 -5.39
C TRP A 639 -0.75 -11.48 -5.33
N LEU A 640 0.25 -12.28 -5.71
CA LEU A 640 1.68 -11.99 -5.74
C LEU A 640 2.39 -12.95 -6.72
N GLU A 641 3.28 -12.45 -7.58
CA GLU A 641 4.23 -13.28 -8.30
C GLU A 641 5.43 -13.63 -7.39
N ALA A 642 5.18 -14.51 -6.42
CA ALA A 642 6.15 -14.83 -5.39
C ALA A 642 7.42 -15.52 -5.94
N ARG A 643 8.59 -15.03 -5.50
CA ARG A 643 9.93 -15.46 -5.92
C ARG A 643 10.67 -16.25 -4.84
N GLY A 644 10.37 -15.99 -3.55
CA GLY A 644 10.96 -16.66 -2.41
C GLY A 644 10.24 -16.35 -1.09
N VAL A 645 10.72 -16.93 0.01
CA VAL A 645 10.23 -16.70 1.37
C VAL A 645 11.37 -16.80 2.39
N LEU A 646 11.20 -16.12 3.51
CA LEU A 646 11.92 -16.38 4.76
C LEU A 646 10.88 -16.65 5.87
N VAL A 647 11.26 -17.44 6.89
CA VAL A 647 10.44 -17.71 8.07
C VAL A 647 11.05 -17.04 9.29
N ASN A 648 10.23 -16.40 10.12
CA ASN A 648 10.61 -15.99 11.46
C ASN A 648 9.68 -16.66 12.48
N GLN A 649 10.28 -17.12 13.59
CA GLN A 649 9.58 -17.72 14.71
C GLN A 649 10.27 -17.23 15.99
N ASP A 650 9.61 -16.36 16.74
CA ASP A 650 10.13 -15.77 17.98
C ASP A 650 9.05 -15.72 19.08
N ASP A 651 9.36 -15.08 20.22
CA ASP A 651 8.44 -14.98 21.36
C ASP A 651 7.12 -14.22 21.04
N SER A 652 7.02 -13.54 19.89
CA SER A 652 5.79 -12.91 19.36
C SER A 652 4.97 -13.81 18.42
N GLY A 653 5.53 -14.95 17.99
CA GLY A 653 4.87 -15.94 17.15
C GLY A 653 5.57 -16.19 15.81
N SER A 654 4.85 -16.83 14.88
CA SER A 654 5.36 -17.18 13.56
C SER A 654 4.88 -16.23 12.46
N SER A 655 5.77 -15.89 11.54
CA SER A 655 5.50 -15.02 10.38
C SER A 655 6.30 -15.43 9.15
N LEU A 656 5.81 -15.04 7.97
CA LEU A 656 6.50 -15.24 6.68
C LEU A 656 6.84 -13.89 6.04
N LEU A 657 8.09 -13.74 5.57
CA LEU A 657 8.52 -12.64 4.72
C LEU A 657 8.52 -13.16 3.28
N VAL A 658 7.45 -12.86 2.54
CA VAL A 658 7.18 -13.38 1.20
C VAL A 658 7.65 -12.38 0.15
N LEU A 659 8.58 -12.78 -0.70
CA LEU A 659 9.27 -11.90 -1.64
C LEU A 659 8.61 -12.03 -3.03
N GLY A 660 8.07 -10.95 -3.60
CA GLY A 660 7.42 -10.93 -4.93
C GLY A 660 8.31 -10.37 -6.04
N SER A 661 7.73 -9.99 -7.18
CA SER A 661 8.44 -9.26 -8.25
C SER A 661 8.34 -7.74 -8.14
N ASP A 662 7.22 -7.21 -7.66
CA ASP A 662 6.93 -5.76 -7.57
C ASP A 662 6.76 -5.26 -6.13
N ARG A 663 6.58 -6.18 -5.18
CA ARG A 663 6.32 -5.96 -3.75
C ARG A 663 6.81 -7.13 -2.91
N PHE A 664 6.94 -6.94 -1.60
CA PHE A 664 7.04 -8.03 -0.63
C PHE A 664 5.91 -7.94 0.40
N TRP A 665 5.67 -9.05 1.11
CA TRP A 665 4.73 -9.13 2.21
C TRP A 665 5.44 -9.53 3.48
N VAL A 666 5.01 -8.95 4.60
CA VAL A 666 5.12 -9.60 5.90
C VAL A 666 3.75 -10.17 6.21
N LEU A 667 3.66 -11.48 6.37
CA LEU A 667 2.44 -12.22 6.66
C LEU A 667 2.55 -12.85 8.05
N PRO A 668 2.03 -12.19 9.10
CA PRO A 668 1.86 -12.80 10.41
C PRO A 668 0.82 -13.92 10.35
N LEU A 669 1.09 -15.05 11.01
CA LEU A 669 0.29 -16.27 10.83
C LEU A 669 -0.85 -16.41 11.86
N LEU A 670 -0.65 -15.90 13.08
CA LEU A 670 -1.67 -15.78 14.15
C LEU A 670 -1.46 -14.53 15.03
N ALA A 671 -0.92 -13.44 14.48
CA ALA A 671 -0.77 -12.21 15.24
C ALA A 671 -2.12 -11.54 15.54
N GLY A 672 -2.12 -10.63 16.51
CA GLY A 672 -3.17 -9.61 16.58
C GLY A 672 -3.09 -8.70 15.36
N GLU A 673 -4.24 -8.45 14.74
CA GLU A 673 -4.37 -7.66 13.51
C GLU A 673 -5.66 -6.83 13.58
N TRP A 674 -5.67 -5.69 12.90
CA TRP A 674 -6.85 -4.84 12.78
C TRP A 674 -7.95 -5.51 11.97
N GLU A 675 -9.20 -5.49 12.43
CA GLU A 675 -10.36 -6.05 11.72
C GLU A 675 -11.51 -5.05 11.57
N THR A 676 -12.23 -5.15 10.45
CA THR A 676 -13.47 -4.41 10.19
C THR A 676 -14.66 -5.15 10.83
N VAL A 677 -15.23 -4.61 11.90
CA VAL A 677 -16.40 -5.18 12.57
C VAL A 677 -17.67 -4.46 12.08
N PRO A 678 -18.68 -5.17 11.55
CA PRO A 678 -19.94 -4.54 11.14
C PRO A 678 -20.67 -3.93 12.35
N VAL A 679 -21.08 -2.68 12.21
CA VAL A 679 -21.80 -1.91 13.24
C VAL A 679 -23.30 -1.96 12.97
N SER A 680 -23.75 -1.53 11.80
CA SER A 680 -25.16 -1.53 11.40
C SER A 680 -25.30 -1.48 9.87
N SER A 681 -26.51 -1.67 9.34
CA SER A 681 -26.78 -1.71 7.89
C SER A 681 -28.19 -1.20 7.57
N TYR A 682 -28.31 -0.40 6.51
CA TYR A 682 -29.57 0.14 6.01
C TYR A 682 -29.76 -0.18 4.52
N GLU A 683 -30.96 -0.65 4.17
CA GLU A 683 -31.41 -0.85 2.79
C GLU A 683 -32.68 0.00 2.63
N THR A 684 -32.70 0.91 1.65
CA THR A 684 -33.81 1.87 1.47
C THR A 684 -35.12 1.15 1.12
N ASP A 685 -36.26 1.63 1.64
CA ASP A 685 -37.58 1.11 1.27
C ASP A 685 -38.20 1.81 0.04
N LEU A 686 -37.45 2.76 -0.55
CA LEU A 686 -37.80 3.47 -1.77
C LEU A 686 -37.62 2.55 -2.98
N LEU A 687 -38.70 2.39 -3.77
CA LEU A 687 -38.71 1.49 -4.93
C LEU A 687 -37.83 2.04 -6.06
N ASP A 688 -37.04 1.14 -6.66
CA ASP A 688 -36.12 1.39 -7.78
C ASP A 688 -34.93 2.33 -7.46
N VAL A 689 -34.82 2.85 -6.23
CA VAL A 689 -33.72 3.70 -5.75
C VAL A 689 -32.48 2.87 -5.37
N SER A 690 -31.30 3.34 -5.73
CA SER A 690 -29.99 2.80 -5.34
C SER A 690 -29.01 3.94 -5.02
N PRO A 691 -28.52 4.05 -3.78
CA PRO A 691 -27.50 5.03 -3.42
C PRO A 691 -26.26 4.93 -4.31
N THR A 692 -25.73 6.08 -4.74
CA THR A 692 -24.47 6.24 -5.50
C THR A 692 -23.41 7.00 -4.70
N GLU A 693 -23.84 7.95 -3.85
CA GLU A 693 -22.98 8.76 -2.96
C GLU A 693 -23.63 8.91 -1.58
N LEU A 694 -22.81 9.02 -0.54
CA LEU A 694 -23.21 9.40 0.82
C LEU A 694 -22.56 10.73 1.20
N VAL A 695 -23.26 11.54 1.98
CA VAL A 695 -22.74 12.79 2.55
C VAL A 695 -23.04 12.84 4.05
N PHE A 696 -22.04 13.28 4.80
CA PHE A 696 -22.06 13.48 6.25
C PHE A 696 -21.74 14.94 6.55
N SER A 697 -22.18 15.46 7.70
CA SER A 697 -21.81 16.83 8.11
C SER A 697 -20.33 16.93 8.47
N SER A 698 -19.73 18.08 8.17
CA SER A 698 -18.35 18.43 8.53
C SER A 698 -18.15 18.78 10.02
N SER A 699 -19.22 18.98 10.80
CA SER A 699 -19.14 19.41 12.20
C SER A 699 -18.60 18.32 13.13
N GLU A 700 -17.61 18.65 13.98
CA GLU A 700 -16.99 17.73 14.95
C GLU A 700 -17.99 17.18 16.00
N THR A 701 -19.09 17.90 16.23
CA THR A 701 -20.23 17.45 17.03
C THR A 701 -20.92 16.25 16.36
N GLY A 702 -20.74 15.07 16.94
CA GLY A 702 -21.30 13.82 16.43
C GLY A 702 -22.84 13.80 16.32
N PRO A 703 -23.40 12.81 15.59
CA PRO A 703 -24.83 12.76 15.24
C PRO A 703 -25.74 12.78 16.48
N PRO A 704 -26.96 13.34 16.36
CA PRO A 704 -27.95 12.97 15.34
C PRO A 704 -28.15 13.99 14.18
N PHE A 705 -27.11 14.27 13.41
CA PHE A 705 -27.24 14.86 12.07
C PHE A 705 -27.51 13.76 11.04
N PRO A 706 -28.35 14.00 10.01
CA PRO A 706 -28.73 12.97 9.05
C PRO A 706 -27.60 12.64 8.09
N VAL A 707 -27.44 11.36 7.78
CA VAL A 707 -26.70 10.90 6.61
C VAL A 707 -27.55 11.20 5.38
N VAL A 708 -27.00 11.95 4.42
CA VAL A 708 -27.66 12.19 3.14
C VAL A 708 -27.24 11.08 2.19
N SER A 709 -28.22 10.27 1.76
CA SER A 709 -28.07 9.31 0.68
C SER A 709 -28.46 9.97 -0.64
N VAL A 710 -27.57 9.88 -1.62
CA VAL A 710 -27.75 10.45 -2.97
C VAL A 710 -27.87 9.31 -3.98
N ASP A 711 -28.94 9.31 -4.77
CA ASP A 711 -29.12 8.47 -5.95
C ASP A 711 -29.11 9.37 -7.20
N GLY A 712 -28.03 9.28 -7.98
CA GLY A 712 -27.88 10.04 -9.21
C GLY A 712 -28.59 9.46 -10.44
N GLN A 713 -29.17 8.25 -10.38
CA GLN A 713 -29.85 7.58 -11.49
C GLN A 713 -31.36 7.86 -11.52
N GLU A 714 -32.05 7.70 -10.39
CA GLU A 714 -33.46 8.08 -10.23
C GLU A 714 -33.63 9.51 -9.64
N HIS A 715 -32.51 10.23 -9.46
CA HIS A 715 -32.44 11.63 -9.04
C HIS A 715 -33.02 11.88 -7.63
N VAL A 716 -32.75 10.99 -6.67
CA VAL A 716 -33.34 11.04 -5.32
C VAL A 716 -32.31 11.49 -4.27
N ILE A 717 -32.77 12.34 -3.36
CA ILE A 717 -32.10 12.62 -2.08
C ILE A 717 -32.94 11.96 -0.98
N GLU A 718 -32.30 11.25 -0.07
CA GLU A 718 -32.91 10.65 1.13
C GLU A 718 -32.10 11.06 2.38
N LEU A 719 -32.77 11.68 3.35
CA LEU A 719 -32.22 12.00 4.67
C LEU A 719 -32.46 10.84 5.62
N LEU A 720 -31.37 10.27 6.14
CA LEU A 720 -31.36 9.12 7.03
C LEU A 720 -30.84 9.52 8.40
N ASP A 721 -31.69 9.45 9.42
CA ASP A 721 -31.17 9.40 10.79
C ASP A 721 -30.59 8.02 11.05
N TRP A 722 -29.44 7.98 11.72
CA TRP A 722 -28.95 6.80 12.42
C TRP A 722 -28.70 7.15 13.89
N SER A 723 -29.27 6.34 14.79
CA SER A 723 -29.02 6.40 16.23
C SER A 723 -28.48 5.05 16.72
N PRO A 724 -27.27 5.02 17.32
CA PRO A 724 -26.71 3.78 17.86
C PRO A 724 -27.63 3.10 18.89
N PRO A 725 -27.74 1.76 18.89
CA PRO A 725 -26.98 0.85 18.04
C PRO A 725 -27.51 0.72 16.60
N ASP A 726 -28.83 0.68 16.39
CA ASP A 726 -29.44 0.16 15.15
C ASP A 726 -30.70 0.90 14.66
N GLU A 727 -31.10 2.02 15.27
CA GLU A 727 -32.31 2.74 14.82
C GLU A 727 -31.99 3.67 13.65
N TRP A 728 -32.13 3.14 12.43
CA TRP A 728 -32.20 3.90 11.18
C TRP A 728 -33.62 4.41 10.89
N ALA A 729 -33.74 5.62 10.37
CA ALA A 729 -35.02 6.17 9.92
C ALA A 729 -34.88 7.12 8.72
N SER A 730 -35.53 6.78 7.60
CA SER A 730 -35.83 7.72 6.51
C SER A 730 -36.73 8.84 7.05
N ARG A 731 -36.18 10.06 7.16
CA ARG A 731 -36.90 11.24 7.68
C ARG A 731 -37.59 12.03 6.58
N LEU A 732 -36.89 12.21 5.46
CA LEU A 732 -37.33 12.99 4.31
C LEU A 732 -36.68 12.43 3.06
N HIS A 733 -37.43 12.26 1.98
CA HIS A 733 -36.88 12.01 0.65
C HIS A 733 -37.55 12.90 -0.38
N PHE A 734 -36.81 13.31 -1.42
CA PHE A 734 -37.35 14.11 -2.51
C PHE A 734 -36.57 13.91 -3.82
N THR A 735 -37.28 14.02 -4.94
CA THR A 735 -36.68 13.99 -6.27
C THR A 735 -36.09 15.35 -6.64
N VAL A 736 -34.82 15.37 -7.03
CA VAL A 736 -34.12 16.57 -7.50
C VAL A 736 -34.46 16.79 -8.98
N PHE A 737 -35.53 17.58 -9.21
CA PHE A 737 -35.80 18.30 -10.47
C PHE A 737 -36.26 17.49 -11.70
N GLU A 738 -37.48 16.95 -11.67
CA GLU A 738 -38.19 16.50 -12.90
C GLU A 738 -38.71 17.66 -13.78
N GLN A 739 -37.87 18.35 -14.59
CA GLN A 739 -38.34 18.92 -15.87
C GLN A 739 -37.28 19.37 -16.89
N ASN A 740 -37.04 18.52 -17.90
CA ASN A 740 -36.21 18.84 -19.06
C ASN A 740 -36.95 19.70 -20.12
N LEU A 741 -37.18 20.98 -19.81
CA LEU A 741 -37.91 21.92 -20.69
C LEU A 741 -37.04 22.69 -21.70
N HIS A 742 -35.70 22.62 -21.61
CA HIS A 742 -34.77 23.47 -22.37
C HIS A 742 -33.69 22.71 -23.16
N TYR A 743 -33.88 21.40 -23.39
CA TYR A 743 -32.96 20.52 -24.11
C TYR A 743 -32.48 21.11 -25.46
N ARG A 744 -31.20 21.51 -25.51
CA ARG A 744 -30.50 21.97 -26.73
C ARG A 744 -29.42 21.00 -27.20
N GLY A 745 -29.48 19.75 -26.77
CA GLY A 745 -28.50 18.72 -27.12
C GLY A 745 -27.21 18.76 -26.30
N ARG A 746 -27.19 19.51 -25.18
CA ARG A 746 -26.34 19.18 -24.04
C ARG A 746 -27.05 18.12 -23.19
N VAL A 747 -26.25 17.21 -22.66
CA VAL A 747 -26.61 16.26 -21.60
C VAL A 747 -25.79 16.69 -20.37
N GLY A 748 -26.29 16.41 -19.16
CA GLY A 748 -25.56 16.65 -17.92
C GLY A 748 -24.48 15.60 -17.68
N ALA A 749 -24.14 15.42 -16.41
CA ALA A 749 -23.41 14.23 -15.99
C ALA A 749 -24.24 12.95 -16.29
N PRO A 750 -23.62 11.76 -16.32
CA PRO A 750 -24.35 10.49 -16.48
C PRO A 750 -25.36 10.25 -15.35
N GLU A 751 -25.06 10.81 -14.17
CA GLU A 751 -25.80 10.73 -12.92
C GLU A 751 -25.97 12.16 -12.38
N GLU A 752 -27.17 12.50 -11.90
CA GLU A 752 -27.59 13.83 -11.45
C GLU A 752 -28.57 13.66 -10.25
N PRO A 753 -28.46 14.39 -9.13
CA PRO A 753 -27.35 15.27 -8.77
C PRO A 753 -26.03 14.49 -8.70
N ARG A 754 -24.93 15.17 -9.00
CA ARG A 754 -23.62 14.51 -9.20
C ARG A 754 -22.69 14.59 -8.00
N GLU A 755 -22.90 15.59 -7.15
CA GLU A 755 -22.13 15.89 -5.94
C GLU A 755 -23.07 16.61 -4.96
N ALA A 756 -22.98 16.30 -3.68
CA ALA A 756 -23.62 17.07 -2.61
C ALA A 756 -22.69 17.27 -1.40
N LEU A 757 -22.98 18.26 -0.54
CA LEU A 757 -22.29 18.48 0.73
C LEU A 757 -23.21 19.03 1.83
N LEU A 758 -22.79 18.90 3.09
CA LEU A 758 -23.46 19.42 4.29
C LEU A 758 -22.49 20.31 5.09
N ASP A 759 -22.68 21.63 5.05
CA ASP A 759 -21.89 22.62 5.80
C ASP A 759 -22.73 23.86 6.12
N ASP A 760 -22.30 24.69 7.07
CA ASP A 760 -23.04 25.90 7.49
C ASP A 760 -22.69 27.08 6.56
N LEU A 761 -23.42 27.20 5.45
CA LEU A 761 -23.25 28.30 4.49
C LEU A 761 -24.04 29.54 4.89
N THR A 762 -25.12 29.44 5.67
CA THR A 762 -25.88 30.60 6.15
C THR A 762 -25.24 31.29 7.36
N GLY A 763 -24.40 30.60 8.12
CA GLY A 763 -23.72 31.10 9.33
C GLY A 763 -24.62 31.13 10.56
N ASP A 764 -25.60 30.22 10.66
CA ASP A 764 -26.55 30.16 11.77
C ASP A 764 -26.31 29.00 12.77
N GLY A 765 -25.38 28.11 12.44
CA GLY A 765 -25.00 26.93 13.23
C GLY A 765 -25.74 25.63 12.84
N ILE A 766 -26.55 25.64 11.78
CA ILE A 766 -27.24 24.45 11.25
C ILE A 766 -26.66 24.08 9.88
N PRO A 767 -26.28 22.82 9.61
CA PRO A 767 -25.77 22.42 8.29
C PRO A 767 -26.81 22.57 7.18
N ASP A 768 -26.46 23.31 6.13
CA ASP A 768 -27.25 23.46 4.91
C ASP A 768 -26.96 22.31 3.93
N LEU A 769 -27.98 21.80 3.24
CA LEU A 769 -27.78 20.80 2.18
C LEU A 769 -27.51 21.48 0.84
N VAL A 770 -26.31 21.26 0.30
CA VAL A 770 -25.84 21.86 -0.94
C VAL A 770 -25.76 20.79 -2.02
N ILE A 771 -26.39 21.02 -3.16
CA ILE A 771 -26.53 20.03 -4.24
C ILE A 771 -26.06 20.63 -5.57
N LEU A 772 -25.08 20.00 -6.22
CA LEU A 772 -24.62 20.34 -7.57
C LEU A 772 -25.38 19.50 -8.61
N VAL A 773 -26.17 20.17 -9.47
CA VAL A 773 -27.05 19.50 -10.42
C VAL A 773 -27.23 20.29 -11.72
N HIS A 774 -27.16 19.62 -12.87
CA HIS A 774 -27.28 20.20 -14.21
C HIS A 774 -26.36 21.41 -14.45
N ASP A 775 -26.87 22.63 -14.24
CA ASP A 775 -26.22 23.94 -14.46
C ASP A 775 -26.38 24.91 -13.29
N ARG A 776 -26.45 24.39 -12.06
CA ARG A 776 -26.65 25.17 -10.83
C ARG A 776 -26.20 24.44 -9.57
N ILE A 777 -25.98 25.21 -8.52
CA ILE A 777 -26.06 24.75 -7.14
C ILE A 777 -27.43 25.09 -6.58
N LEU A 778 -28.01 24.15 -5.82
CA LEU A 778 -29.16 24.35 -4.95
C LEU A 778 -28.64 24.30 -3.50
N ILE A 779 -28.77 25.38 -2.73
CA ILE A 779 -28.57 25.35 -1.27
C ILE A 779 -29.94 25.28 -0.63
N TYR A 780 -30.15 24.30 0.23
CA TYR A 780 -31.33 24.09 1.04
C TYR A 780 -31.00 24.45 2.48
N PRO A 781 -31.37 25.66 2.97
CA PRO A 781 -30.99 26.10 4.30
C PRO A 781 -31.56 25.23 5.42
N GLY A 782 -30.85 25.05 6.52
CA GLY A 782 -31.39 24.41 7.73
C GLY A 782 -32.60 25.16 8.32
N GLU A 783 -33.58 24.43 8.89
CA GLU A 783 -34.72 25.00 9.65
C GLU A 783 -35.12 24.14 10.86
#